data_AF-A0AAD6UEN8-F1
#
_entry.id   AF-A0AAD6UEN8-F1
#
_cell.length_a   1.000
_cell.length_b   1.000
_cell.length_c   1.000
_cell.angle_alpha   90.00
_cell.angle_beta   90.00
_cell.angle_gamma   90.00
#
_symmetry.space_group_name_H-M   'P 1'
#
loop_
_entity.id
_entity.type
_entity.pdbx_description
1 polymer ?
#
loop_
_entity_poly.entity_id
_entity_poly.type
_entity_poly.pdbx_seq_one_letter_code
_entity_poly.pdbx_strand_id
1 'polypeptide(L)'
;MYNKSTIAKRRVPFVRVLVDLSTSTGRVVSFSDYSVCESRATRLVGDSRRFMTVAFTKSSRDQHLKTWLENLTGPGQVIELGEARYTFLGFTEGNLKAGHVLFFREGDDFTVQKLKERFGDLKPVYDASGYGKYAARLGLSFSSTVTTKEILLEDRILLEDLKAADGVLTSDGCGLIRASYAAGIAPMLGVPSDTAVFQIRLGGIKGTLTLCPDEVFDALCGCTGKKIAYRRSMLKYNDGPRILEVQNVSKPPKTARLNKQFILLLLTRGIPISVFEELLEAQLSEIEKITTHREKALECIDGELDAEGDAFHQELYEMLLAGHDMNEPYLATLLLRFQNASREGLRNKLNISVKGSGYLFGVVDHCGVLKEGEVYINLPNKGGPQVGPLVAMRNPAHDPDSVRVLEAVNRPELKHLTNCIVFAATGSYSEPDKMGGGDLDGDMYFVVFNPALIPKKRRTRRAAAATAPATLTKIAIGGRTQTISRSGVQTNTDMRKDAIKTFVSPMRCNFLLGSLSNEWMKHVGATPALADSALCKALVPMIEAALDVVKSGGNMAILRNDYDRLKNSSGSAQQCPPGWENPLEVLAGLVPPSVSTEAAELVCDPELVLRSDTSVDEWDPHVHEAEKLMRTYNMSLRLAIEADEQAKERGLMEEEKRADIMKAEFMAKHFPPVENMLVDVPKYLLKASAWYFTGYKHKKQSFAWLGARWLNYIKASRTGYVPIAVGAQSRPLVGAAMPRSPSTPSRVRVATQEPTPVSLSRPRRRIPALHTVLPPIVPPAGFDSEKEEEADSDIETEFEVIERESAYDTAMEDLVPAAARLRINTTPVPRPIQREDSDDTLVDAVPAPRMSIPRAPSSPVSPSPDVTPRLRTCAQARARIAAALPAPNRSDANVTVPRPRTRGQVRAEAARTRSPEPPRTRTRTRAVSPPTPRSGHTHTFLIQGPRAKRVCKCGMYWSGA
;
A
#
# COMPACT_ATOMS: atom_id res chain seq x y z
N MET A 1 11.71 -19.49 10.74
CA MET A 1 11.33 -19.02 9.39
C MET A 1 9.84 -18.70 9.39
N TYR A 2 9.43 -17.49 9.02
CA TYR A 2 8.02 -17.15 8.86
C TYR A 2 7.56 -17.48 7.44
N ASN A 3 6.47 -18.24 7.31
CA ASN A 3 5.82 -18.45 6.02
C ASN A 3 5.10 -17.14 5.64
N LYS A 4 5.65 -16.35 4.70
CA LYS A 4 5.17 -14.98 4.43
C LYS A 4 3.75 -15.02 3.84
N SER A 5 2.75 -14.79 4.70
CA SER A 5 1.31 -14.93 4.42
C SER A 5 0.76 -13.75 3.61
N THR A 6 1.30 -13.59 2.39
CA THR A 6 0.97 -12.51 1.46
C THR A 6 0.65 -13.10 0.10
N ILE A 7 -0.54 -12.78 -0.42
CA ILE A 7 -0.97 -13.21 -1.76
C ILE A 7 0.04 -12.70 -2.80
N ALA A 8 0.76 -13.62 -3.42
CA ALA A 8 1.74 -13.31 -4.45
C ALA A 8 1.01 -12.84 -5.73
N LYS A 9 1.23 -11.59 -6.12
CA LYS A 9 0.59 -10.99 -7.30
C LYS A 9 1.54 -11.00 -8.49
N ARG A 10 1.10 -11.61 -9.59
CA ARG A 10 1.80 -11.54 -10.88
C ARG A 10 1.93 -10.06 -11.31
N ARG A 11 3.11 -9.67 -11.80
CA ARG A 11 3.30 -8.39 -12.50
C ARG A 11 3.28 -8.60 -14.01
N VAL A 12 2.84 -7.59 -14.74
CA VAL A 12 2.66 -7.58 -16.20
C VAL A 12 3.02 -6.18 -16.75
N PRO A 13 3.53 -6.07 -18.00
CA PRO A 13 3.85 -4.77 -18.58
C PRO A 13 2.60 -3.98 -18.98
N PHE A 14 2.57 -2.70 -18.65
CA PHE A 14 1.66 -1.71 -19.23
C PHE A 14 2.46 -0.72 -20.07
N VAL A 15 1.84 -0.20 -21.12
CA VAL A 15 2.44 0.85 -21.93
C VAL A 15 2.24 2.21 -21.26
N ARG A 16 3.29 3.06 -21.23
CA ARG A 16 3.22 4.46 -20.83
C ARG A 16 3.72 5.39 -21.93
N VAL A 17 2.97 6.45 -22.17
CA VAL A 17 3.42 7.63 -22.92
C VAL A 17 3.41 8.82 -21.96
N LEU A 18 4.50 9.59 -21.91
CA LEU A 18 4.55 10.89 -21.24
C LEU A 18 4.41 12.00 -22.29
N VAL A 19 3.43 12.88 -22.12
CA VAL A 19 3.14 13.98 -23.05
C VAL A 19 3.30 15.33 -22.34
N ASP A 20 4.01 16.26 -22.97
CA ASP A 20 4.07 17.66 -22.58
C ASP A 20 3.09 18.50 -23.40
N LEU A 21 2.13 19.14 -22.73
CA LEU A 21 1.15 20.05 -23.31
C LEU A 21 1.44 21.51 -22.90
N SER A 22 2.72 21.87 -22.82
CA SER A 22 3.16 23.26 -22.66
C SER A 22 2.77 24.11 -23.88
N THR A 23 2.81 23.50 -25.07
CA THR A 23 2.24 23.98 -26.35
C THR A 23 0.90 23.30 -26.65
N SER A 24 0.16 23.82 -27.64
CA SER A 24 -1.17 23.32 -28.03
C SER A 24 -1.15 22.05 -28.87
N THR A 25 -0.04 21.75 -29.56
CA THR A 25 0.13 20.53 -30.37
C THR A 25 0.47 19.31 -29.52
N GLY A 26 1.24 19.51 -28.45
CA GLY A 26 1.75 18.46 -27.59
C GLY A 26 3.01 17.78 -28.12
N ARG A 27 3.95 17.48 -27.22
CA ARG A 27 5.19 16.74 -27.51
C ARG A 27 5.22 15.46 -26.69
N VAL A 28 5.49 14.32 -27.31
CA VAL A 28 5.87 13.11 -26.56
C VAL A 28 7.26 13.33 -25.98
N VAL A 29 7.39 13.16 -24.66
CA VAL A 29 8.65 13.30 -23.92
C VAL A 29 9.35 11.94 -23.84
N SER A 30 8.59 10.89 -23.52
CA SER A 30 9.11 9.53 -23.44
C SER A 30 8.01 8.49 -23.67
N PHE A 31 8.45 7.28 -24.02
CA PHE A 31 7.66 6.08 -24.18
C PHE A 31 8.37 4.93 -23.45
N SER A 32 7.65 4.15 -22.66
CA SER A 32 8.20 2.95 -22.03
C SER A 32 7.11 1.93 -21.67
N ASP A 33 7.50 0.67 -21.54
CA ASP A 33 6.76 -0.27 -20.69
C ASP A 33 7.05 0.05 -19.22
N TYR A 34 6.07 -0.15 -18.34
CA TYR A 34 6.26 -0.16 -16.89
C TYR A 34 5.50 -1.31 -16.24
N SER A 35 6.04 -1.83 -15.14
CA SER A 35 5.54 -3.05 -14.50
C SER A 35 4.37 -2.75 -13.55
N VAL A 36 3.18 -3.32 -13.80
CA VAL A 36 2.02 -3.22 -12.89
C VAL A 36 1.62 -4.58 -12.34
N CYS A 37 0.83 -4.61 -11.27
CA CYS A 37 0.16 -5.85 -10.87
C CYS A 37 -0.93 -6.24 -11.88
N GLU A 38 -1.07 -7.54 -12.14
CA GLU A 38 -2.13 -8.08 -12.97
C GLU A 38 -3.54 -7.79 -12.41
N SER A 39 -4.50 -7.60 -13.30
CA SER A 39 -5.89 -7.25 -13.00
C SER A 39 -6.87 -8.04 -13.86
N ARG A 40 -8.18 -7.92 -13.57
CA ARG A 40 -9.26 -8.49 -14.39
C ARG A 40 -9.12 -8.07 -15.86
N ALA A 41 -8.85 -6.78 -16.10
CA ALA A 41 -8.75 -6.21 -17.44
C ALA A 41 -7.63 -6.86 -18.26
N THR A 42 -6.45 -7.10 -17.67
CA THR A 42 -5.34 -7.77 -18.37
C THR A 42 -5.61 -9.25 -18.59
N ARG A 43 -6.16 -9.96 -17.60
CA ARG A 43 -6.51 -11.39 -17.75
C ARG A 43 -7.54 -11.63 -18.84
N LEU A 44 -8.50 -10.72 -19.01
CA LEU A 44 -9.56 -10.84 -20.02
C LEU A 44 -9.06 -10.77 -21.47
N VAL A 45 -7.94 -10.07 -21.73
CA VAL A 45 -7.45 -9.79 -23.10
C VAL A 45 -6.13 -10.51 -23.44
N GLY A 46 -5.54 -11.26 -22.50
CA GLY A 46 -4.27 -11.99 -22.65
C GLY A 46 -3.02 -11.11 -22.67
N ASP A 47 -2.97 -10.11 -23.57
CA ASP A 47 -1.86 -9.17 -23.71
C ASP A 47 -2.12 -7.86 -22.94
N SER A 48 -1.33 -7.63 -21.88
CA SER A 48 -1.41 -6.40 -21.08
C SER A 48 -0.86 -5.16 -21.78
N ARG A 49 0.02 -5.29 -22.79
CA ARG A 49 0.49 -4.16 -23.60
C ARG A 49 -0.61 -3.52 -24.44
N ARG A 50 -1.77 -4.18 -24.59
CA ARG A 50 -2.97 -3.53 -25.14
C ARG A 50 -3.46 -2.36 -24.30
N PHE A 51 -3.09 -2.27 -23.02
CA PHE A 51 -3.42 -1.12 -22.18
C PHE A 51 -2.29 -0.08 -22.18
N MET A 52 -2.65 1.14 -22.54
CA MET A 52 -1.76 2.30 -22.51
C MET A 52 -2.28 3.34 -21.53
N THR A 53 -1.42 3.76 -20.60
CA THR A 53 -1.61 5.01 -19.86
C THR A 53 -0.92 6.16 -20.57
N VAL A 54 -1.63 7.26 -20.79
CA VAL A 54 -1.00 8.54 -21.11
C VAL A 54 -0.92 9.37 -19.83
N ALA A 55 0.29 9.81 -19.49
CA ALA A 55 0.60 10.71 -18.39
C ALA A 55 0.98 12.09 -18.94
N PHE A 56 0.75 13.15 -18.15
CA PHE A 56 1.04 14.53 -18.54
C PHE A 56 2.10 15.16 -17.65
N THR A 57 2.97 15.99 -18.25
CA THR A 57 3.98 16.76 -17.51
C THR A 57 3.37 17.80 -16.57
N LYS A 58 4.15 18.24 -15.57
CA LYS A 58 3.78 19.38 -14.69
C LYS A 58 3.72 20.73 -15.43
N SER A 59 4.31 20.83 -16.63
CA SER A 59 4.28 21.99 -17.52
C SER A 59 3.06 22.03 -18.46
N SER A 60 2.27 20.95 -18.50
CA SER A 60 1.06 20.85 -19.31
C SER A 60 -0.02 21.85 -18.85
N ARG A 61 -0.62 22.59 -19.79
CA ARG A 61 -1.65 23.59 -19.47
C ARG A 61 -3.06 22.98 -19.56
N ASP A 62 -3.91 23.21 -18.56
CA ASP A 62 -5.31 22.74 -18.52
C ASP A 62 -6.09 22.97 -19.82
N GLN A 63 -5.92 24.13 -20.47
CA GLN A 63 -6.62 24.45 -21.72
C GLN A 63 -6.11 23.60 -22.90
N HIS A 64 -4.80 23.34 -22.97
CA HIS A 64 -4.23 22.47 -23.99
C HIS A 64 -4.63 21.01 -23.72
N LEU A 65 -4.58 20.56 -22.46
CA LEU A 65 -5.06 19.24 -22.02
C LEU A 65 -6.53 19.02 -22.39
N LYS A 66 -7.39 20.03 -22.14
CA LYS A 66 -8.80 19.97 -22.53
C LYS A 66 -8.95 19.81 -24.04
N THR A 67 -8.34 20.68 -24.84
CA THR A 67 -8.46 20.64 -26.32
C THR A 67 -7.83 19.38 -26.92
N TRP A 68 -6.71 18.90 -26.38
CA TRP A 68 -6.04 17.66 -26.79
C TRP A 68 -6.93 16.43 -26.53
N LEU A 69 -7.62 16.36 -25.38
CA LEU A 69 -8.61 15.33 -25.08
C LEU A 69 -9.92 15.49 -25.89
N GLU A 70 -10.38 16.71 -26.14
CA GLU A 70 -11.53 16.98 -27.02
C GLU A 70 -11.25 16.46 -28.45
N ASN A 71 -10.01 16.61 -28.95
CA ASN A 71 -9.59 16.06 -30.23
C ASN A 71 -9.44 14.53 -30.20
N LEU A 72 -8.71 13.95 -29.22
CA LEU A 72 -8.35 12.52 -29.22
C LEU A 72 -9.42 11.55 -28.71
N THR A 73 -10.48 12.03 -28.06
CA THR A 73 -11.57 11.15 -27.59
C THR A 73 -12.73 11.01 -28.57
N GLY A 74 -12.68 11.71 -29.72
CA GLY A 74 -13.72 11.71 -30.74
C GLY A 74 -13.95 10.34 -31.41
N PRO A 75 -15.04 10.18 -32.19
CA PRO A 75 -15.26 8.97 -32.99
C PRO A 75 -14.12 8.76 -34.01
N GLY A 76 -13.65 7.52 -34.16
CA GLY A 76 -12.56 7.15 -35.08
C GLY A 76 -11.16 7.65 -34.69
N GLN A 77 -11.03 8.40 -33.60
CA GLN A 77 -9.76 8.96 -33.16
C GLN A 77 -8.92 7.92 -32.43
N VAL A 78 -7.66 7.78 -32.85
CA VAL A 78 -6.69 6.85 -32.28
C VAL A 78 -5.34 7.54 -32.08
N ILE A 79 -4.60 7.07 -31.08
CA ILE A 79 -3.16 7.29 -30.99
C ILE A 79 -2.48 6.17 -31.79
N GLU A 80 -1.71 6.52 -32.82
CA GLU A 80 -0.84 5.58 -33.53
C GLU A 80 0.57 5.57 -32.91
N LEU A 81 1.10 4.38 -32.67
CA LEU A 81 2.46 4.16 -32.15
C LEU A 81 3.06 2.94 -32.87
N GLY A 82 3.95 3.19 -33.83
CA GLY A 82 4.30 2.17 -34.81
C GLY A 82 3.02 1.72 -35.54
N GLU A 83 2.82 0.40 -35.64
CA GLU A 83 1.62 -0.20 -36.22
C GLU A 83 0.43 -0.27 -35.24
N ALA A 84 0.66 -0.03 -33.93
CA ALA A 84 -0.36 -0.18 -32.90
C ALA A 84 -1.29 1.05 -32.82
N ARG A 85 -2.60 0.82 -32.97
CA ARG A 85 -3.65 1.83 -32.84
C ARG A 85 -4.36 1.72 -31.50
N TYR A 86 -4.37 2.81 -30.72
CA TYR A 86 -4.95 2.87 -29.39
C TYR A 86 -6.17 3.79 -29.33
N THR A 87 -7.34 3.25 -29.01
CA THR A 87 -8.63 3.94 -28.87
C THR A 87 -8.84 4.39 -27.42
N PHE A 88 -9.48 5.54 -27.18
CA PHE A 88 -9.72 6.05 -25.82
C PHE A 88 -10.65 5.13 -25.01
N LEU A 89 -10.15 4.63 -23.87
CA LEU A 89 -10.88 3.74 -22.98
C LEU A 89 -11.63 4.53 -21.89
N GLY A 90 -11.00 5.56 -21.31
CA GLY A 90 -11.53 6.33 -20.18
C GLY A 90 -10.44 6.66 -19.16
N PHE A 91 -10.80 6.65 -17.88
CA PHE A 91 -9.87 6.67 -16.75
C PHE A 91 -10.54 6.06 -15.51
N THR A 92 -9.75 5.56 -14.57
CA THR A 92 -10.24 5.12 -13.25
C THR A 92 -10.04 6.22 -12.20
N GLU A 93 -10.63 6.06 -11.01
CA GLU A 93 -10.35 6.94 -9.85
C GLU A 93 -8.84 7.01 -9.53
N GLY A 94 -8.10 5.90 -9.71
CA GLY A 94 -6.65 5.86 -9.51
C GLY A 94 -5.88 6.64 -10.58
N ASN A 95 -6.26 6.50 -11.85
CA ASN A 95 -5.65 7.28 -12.94
C ASN A 95 -5.96 8.78 -12.78
N LEU A 96 -7.18 9.15 -12.38
CA LEU A 96 -7.56 10.53 -12.10
C LEU A 96 -6.74 11.15 -10.96
N LYS A 97 -6.38 10.37 -9.92
CA LYS A 97 -5.49 10.81 -8.85
C LYS A 97 -4.04 10.99 -9.30
N ALA A 98 -3.58 10.16 -10.24
CA ALA A 98 -2.26 10.29 -10.88
C ALA A 98 -2.20 11.37 -11.98
N GLY A 99 -3.35 11.84 -12.48
CA GLY A 99 -3.41 12.71 -13.66
C GLY A 99 -3.15 11.97 -14.98
N HIS A 100 -3.51 10.68 -15.07
CA HIS A 100 -3.33 9.83 -16.25
C HIS A 100 -4.69 9.50 -16.91
N VAL A 101 -4.69 9.22 -18.22
CA VAL A 101 -5.84 8.64 -18.95
C VAL A 101 -5.50 7.26 -19.51
N LEU A 102 -6.51 6.44 -19.80
CA LEU A 102 -6.38 5.10 -20.37
C LEU A 102 -6.84 5.04 -21.82
N PHE A 103 -6.04 4.34 -22.64
CA PHE A 103 -6.34 3.93 -23.99
C PHE A 103 -6.16 2.41 -24.12
N PHE A 104 -6.75 1.81 -25.16
CA PHE A 104 -6.74 0.38 -25.42
C PHE A 104 -6.47 0.06 -26.90
N ARG A 105 -5.59 -0.91 -27.18
CA ARG A 105 -5.30 -1.43 -28.52
C ARG A 105 -6.40 -2.38 -28.96
N GLU A 106 -7.30 -1.88 -29.80
CA GLU A 106 -8.39 -2.68 -30.36
C GLU A 106 -7.87 -3.74 -31.34
N GLY A 107 -8.70 -4.76 -31.60
CA GLY A 107 -8.46 -5.84 -32.54
C GLY A 107 -9.73 -6.68 -32.71
N ASP A 108 -9.68 -7.70 -33.56
CA ASP A 108 -10.86 -8.48 -33.96
C ASP A 108 -11.58 -9.11 -32.76
N ASP A 109 -10.82 -9.54 -31.76
CA ASP A 109 -11.29 -10.13 -30.51
C ASP A 109 -11.96 -9.10 -29.59
N PHE A 110 -11.34 -7.95 -29.36
CA PHE A 110 -11.74 -6.91 -28.42
C PHE A 110 -11.68 -5.49 -29.02
N THR A 111 -12.84 -4.83 -29.03
CA THR A 111 -12.95 -3.36 -29.06
C THR A 111 -13.14 -2.82 -27.64
N VAL A 112 -12.99 -1.51 -27.44
CA VAL A 112 -13.31 -0.79 -26.20
C VAL A 112 -14.75 -1.04 -25.75
N GLN A 113 -15.68 -1.20 -26.69
CA GLN A 113 -17.07 -1.58 -26.38
C GLN A 113 -17.15 -3.01 -25.84
N LYS A 114 -16.68 -4.01 -26.61
CA LYS A 114 -16.67 -5.43 -26.19
C LYS A 114 -16.00 -5.60 -24.82
N LEU A 115 -14.90 -4.90 -24.59
CA LEU A 115 -14.15 -4.95 -23.33
C LEU A 115 -14.97 -4.40 -22.15
N LYS A 116 -15.70 -3.29 -22.34
CA LYS A 116 -16.58 -2.71 -21.30
C LYS A 116 -17.77 -3.62 -21.00
N GLU A 117 -18.39 -4.21 -22.01
CA GLU A 117 -19.47 -5.20 -21.86
C GLU A 117 -18.99 -6.40 -21.01
N ARG A 118 -17.75 -6.88 -21.25
CA ARG A 118 -17.13 -7.97 -20.46
C ARG A 118 -16.74 -7.56 -19.03
N PHE A 119 -16.73 -6.28 -18.68
CA PHE A 119 -16.56 -5.82 -17.29
C PHE A 119 -17.88 -5.88 -16.48
N GLY A 120 -19.03 -5.85 -17.15
CA GLY A 120 -20.38 -5.82 -16.59
C GLY A 120 -21.09 -4.46 -16.80
N ASP A 121 -22.31 -4.34 -16.27
CA ASP A 121 -23.22 -3.25 -16.62
C ASP A 121 -22.89 -1.92 -15.92
N LEU A 122 -22.00 -1.16 -16.55
CA LEU A 122 -21.53 0.13 -16.08
C LEU A 122 -22.38 1.32 -16.56
N LYS A 123 -23.22 1.15 -17.59
CA LYS A 123 -23.92 2.28 -18.27
C LYS A 123 -24.97 2.95 -17.35
N PRO A 124 -25.85 2.22 -16.63
CA PRO A 124 -26.75 2.83 -15.65
C PRO A 124 -26.05 3.55 -14.51
N VAL A 125 -24.79 3.21 -14.20
CA VAL A 125 -24.00 3.95 -13.18
C VAL A 125 -23.62 5.33 -13.68
N TYR A 126 -23.28 5.47 -14.96
CA TYR A 126 -23.11 6.78 -15.59
C TYR A 126 -24.45 7.54 -15.63
N ASP A 127 -25.53 6.90 -16.09
CA ASP A 127 -26.83 7.57 -16.25
C ASP A 127 -27.42 8.04 -14.91
N ALA A 128 -27.22 7.29 -13.83
CA ALA A 128 -27.74 7.61 -12.49
C ALA A 128 -26.79 8.43 -11.59
N SER A 129 -25.54 8.70 -11.99
CA SER A 129 -24.55 9.36 -11.12
C SER A 129 -23.36 10.04 -11.82
N GLY A 130 -23.35 10.14 -13.15
CA GLY A 130 -22.31 10.81 -13.92
C GLY A 130 -20.96 10.08 -13.99
N TYR A 131 -20.03 10.66 -14.75
CA TYR A 131 -18.77 9.99 -15.10
C TYR A 131 -17.85 9.68 -13.91
N GLY A 132 -17.89 10.48 -12.84
CA GLY A 132 -16.98 10.30 -11.70
C GLY A 132 -17.22 9.00 -10.93
N LYS A 133 -18.49 8.64 -10.73
CA LYS A 133 -18.86 7.35 -10.14
C LYS A 133 -18.66 6.19 -11.11
N TYR A 134 -18.92 6.40 -12.40
CA TYR A 134 -18.59 5.45 -13.48
C TYR A 134 -17.09 5.10 -13.50
N ALA A 135 -16.20 6.10 -13.45
CA ALA A 135 -14.74 5.91 -13.39
C ALA A 135 -14.29 5.13 -12.14
N ALA A 136 -14.93 5.37 -11.00
CA ALA A 136 -14.72 4.58 -9.79
C ALA A 136 -15.23 3.14 -9.89
N ARG A 137 -16.18 2.83 -10.79
CA ARG A 137 -16.64 1.45 -11.06
C ARG A 137 -15.81 0.75 -12.13
N LEU A 138 -15.43 1.45 -13.19
CA LEU A 138 -14.45 1.00 -14.19
C LEU A 138 -13.13 0.54 -13.53
N GLY A 139 -12.71 1.23 -12.46
CA GLY A 139 -11.55 0.87 -11.65
C GLY A 139 -11.60 -0.48 -10.92
N LEU A 140 -12.77 -1.13 -10.79
CA LEU A 140 -12.83 -2.49 -10.23
C LEU A 140 -12.14 -3.48 -11.17
N SER A 141 -12.27 -3.33 -12.49
CA SER A 141 -11.59 -4.19 -13.47
C SER A 141 -10.06 -3.97 -13.53
N PHE A 142 -9.56 -2.84 -13.05
CA PHE A 142 -8.13 -2.54 -12.95
C PHE A 142 -7.56 -2.79 -11.53
N SER A 143 -8.32 -3.44 -10.65
CA SER A 143 -7.84 -3.79 -9.31
C SER A 143 -6.79 -4.91 -9.36
N SER A 144 -5.61 -4.62 -8.80
CA SER A 144 -4.51 -5.57 -8.50
C SER A 144 -5.02 -6.76 -7.66
N THR A 145 -5.18 -7.93 -8.28
CA THR A 145 -5.95 -9.07 -7.72
C THR A 145 -5.44 -10.43 -8.22
N VAL A 146 -5.66 -11.48 -7.43
CA VAL A 146 -5.42 -12.89 -7.81
C VAL A 146 -6.77 -13.62 -7.94
N THR A 147 -6.92 -14.43 -8.98
CA THR A 147 -8.12 -15.24 -9.26
C THR A 147 -8.17 -16.51 -8.43
N THR A 148 -9.36 -16.91 -8.00
CA THR A 148 -9.62 -18.19 -7.33
C THR A 148 -10.56 -19.06 -8.19
N LYS A 149 -11.75 -19.41 -7.69
CA LYS A 149 -12.74 -20.25 -8.38
C LYS A 149 -13.89 -19.41 -8.91
N GLU A 150 -14.66 -19.96 -9.85
CA GLU A 150 -15.96 -19.39 -10.22
C GLU A 150 -16.97 -19.57 -9.07
N ILE A 151 -17.82 -18.56 -8.89
CA ILE A 151 -18.98 -18.58 -8.01
C ILE A 151 -20.19 -18.25 -8.88
N LEU A 152 -21.11 -19.21 -9.05
CA LEU A 152 -22.32 -19.05 -9.84
C LEU A 152 -23.34 -18.17 -9.09
N LEU A 153 -24.58 -18.02 -9.56
CA LEU A 153 -25.57 -17.17 -8.88
C LEU A 153 -26.26 -17.93 -7.74
N GLU A 154 -26.58 -19.20 -7.98
CA GLU A 154 -27.08 -20.19 -7.03
C GLU A 154 -26.11 -20.43 -5.86
N ASP A 155 -24.81 -20.20 -6.04
CA ASP A 155 -23.79 -20.27 -4.99
C ASP A 155 -23.85 -19.11 -3.98
N ARG A 156 -24.59 -18.04 -4.29
CA ARG A 156 -24.59 -16.78 -3.53
C ARG A 156 -25.90 -16.62 -2.75
N ILE A 157 -25.84 -15.78 -1.72
CA ILE A 157 -27.02 -15.17 -1.09
C ILE A 157 -26.78 -13.67 -0.86
N LEU A 158 -27.84 -12.87 -1.04
CA LEU A 158 -27.88 -11.46 -0.70
C LEU A 158 -28.50 -11.31 0.71
N LEU A 159 -27.78 -10.68 1.62
CA LEU A 159 -28.25 -10.32 2.96
C LEU A 159 -28.59 -8.82 3.01
N GLU A 160 -29.53 -8.46 3.91
CA GLU A 160 -29.83 -7.06 4.22
C GLU A 160 -28.63 -6.36 4.87
N ASP A 161 -28.50 -5.04 4.70
CA ASP A 161 -27.45 -4.25 5.37
C ASP A 161 -27.85 -3.90 6.81
N LEU A 162 -26.93 -4.19 7.75
CA LEU A 162 -27.06 -3.90 9.17
C LEU A 162 -26.87 -2.40 9.44
N LYS A 163 -27.55 -1.88 10.47
CA LYS A 163 -27.65 -0.45 10.75
C LYS A 163 -27.56 -0.14 12.23
N ALA A 164 -26.99 1.02 12.54
CA ALA A 164 -27.12 1.67 13.84
C ALA A 164 -28.50 2.37 13.97
N ALA A 165 -28.81 2.88 15.16
CA ALA A 165 -30.11 3.48 15.48
C ALA A 165 -30.41 4.77 14.69
N ASP A 166 -29.37 5.47 14.23
CA ASP A 166 -29.45 6.63 13.31
C ASP A 166 -29.70 6.23 11.84
N GLY A 167 -29.70 4.93 11.52
CA GLY A 167 -29.86 4.39 10.17
C GLY A 167 -28.57 4.29 9.35
N VAL A 168 -27.42 4.73 9.88
CA VAL A 168 -26.11 4.56 9.23
C VAL A 168 -25.73 3.08 9.22
N LEU A 169 -25.10 2.63 8.13
CA LEU A 169 -24.73 1.22 7.98
C LEU A 169 -23.61 0.83 8.96
N THR A 170 -23.79 -0.31 9.62
CA THR A 170 -22.75 -0.96 10.46
C THR A 170 -22.06 -2.10 9.72
N SER A 171 -22.56 -2.50 8.55
CA SER A 171 -22.01 -3.58 7.71
C SER A 171 -21.58 -3.15 6.31
N ASP A 172 -21.38 -1.85 6.03
CA ASP A 172 -21.12 -1.40 4.66
C ASP A 172 -19.84 -2.04 4.10
N GLY A 173 -19.99 -2.86 3.07
CA GLY A 173 -18.88 -3.56 2.43
C GLY A 173 -18.57 -4.93 3.01
N CYS A 174 -19.22 -5.40 4.06
CA CYS A 174 -18.84 -6.63 4.78
C CYS A 174 -19.85 -7.79 4.64
N GLY A 175 -19.41 -8.88 4.00
CA GLY A 175 -20.14 -10.14 3.82
C GLY A 175 -19.46 -11.34 4.50
N LEU A 176 -19.91 -12.56 4.15
CA LEU A 176 -19.44 -13.84 4.72
C LEU A 176 -18.91 -14.79 3.63
N ILE A 177 -17.93 -15.61 3.98
CA ILE A 177 -17.46 -16.77 3.22
C ILE A 177 -17.51 -18.02 4.11
N ARG A 178 -18.13 -19.10 3.59
CA ARG A 178 -18.21 -20.40 4.28
C ARG A 178 -16.80 -20.95 4.52
N ALA A 179 -16.51 -21.43 5.72
CA ALA A 179 -15.17 -21.90 6.10
C ALA A 179 -14.64 -23.04 5.23
N SER A 180 -15.47 -24.03 4.89
CA SER A 180 -15.09 -25.10 3.95
C SER A 180 -14.73 -24.56 2.54
N TYR A 181 -15.43 -23.53 2.06
CA TYR A 181 -15.12 -22.90 0.77
C TYR A 181 -13.87 -22.01 0.83
N ALA A 182 -13.65 -21.28 1.94
CA ALA A 182 -12.44 -20.51 2.20
C ALA A 182 -11.18 -21.42 2.23
N ALA A 183 -11.24 -22.53 2.98
CA ALA A 183 -10.20 -23.55 2.97
C ALA A 183 -9.98 -24.13 1.55
N GLY A 184 -11.06 -24.27 0.76
CA GLY A 184 -11.03 -24.69 -0.63
C GLY A 184 -10.43 -23.68 -1.63
N ILE A 185 -10.14 -22.44 -1.24
CA ILE A 185 -9.43 -21.44 -2.09
C ILE A 185 -8.08 -20.99 -1.50
N ALA A 186 -7.85 -21.16 -0.20
CA ALA A 186 -6.62 -20.74 0.48
C ALA A 186 -5.31 -21.27 -0.16
N PRO A 187 -5.23 -22.54 -0.62
CA PRO A 187 -4.05 -23.03 -1.36
C PRO A 187 -3.78 -22.29 -2.68
N MET A 188 -4.82 -21.84 -3.40
CA MET A 188 -4.69 -21.08 -4.65
C MET A 188 -4.13 -19.67 -4.41
N LEU A 189 -4.25 -19.17 -3.19
CA LEU A 189 -3.82 -17.84 -2.76
C LEU A 189 -2.46 -17.85 -2.04
N GLY A 190 -1.96 -19.03 -1.65
CA GLY A 190 -0.76 -19.18 -0.82
C GLY A 190 -0.96 -18.73 0.63
N VAL A 191 -2.19 -18.85 1.17
CA VAL A 191 -2.55 -18.35 2.52
C VAL A 191 -3.01 -19.50 3.45
N PRO A 192 -2.95 -19.32 4.79
CA PRO A 192 -3.52 -20.27 5.75
C PRO A 192 -5.03 -20.48 5.56
N SER A 193 -5.53 -21.68 5.90
CA SER A 193 -6.96 -22.01 5.79
C SER A 193 -7.84 -21.30 6.84
N ASP A 194 -7.25 -20.80 7.93
CA ASP A 194 -7.88 -19.99 8.98
C ASP A 194 -7.80 -18.47 8.71
N THR A 195 -7.45 -18.06 7.48
CA THR A 195 -7.49 -16.66 7.04
C THR A 195 -8.89 -16.08 7.22
N ALA A 196 -9.03 -15.14 8.15
CA ALA A 196 -10.34 -14.68 8.62
C ALA A 196 -11.03 -13.63 7.74
N VAL A 197 -10.29 -12.86 6.94
CA VAL A 197 -10.84 -11.79 6.08
C VAL A 197 -10.23 -11.83 4.70
N PHE A 198 -11.07 -11.81 3.67
CA PHE A 198 -10.70 -11.70 2.26
C PHE A 198 -11.28 -10.41 1.69
N GLN A 199 -10.44 -9.51 1.17
CA GLN A 199 -10.89 -8.34 0.42
C GLN A 199 -11.06 -8.73 -1.05
N ILE A 200 -12.27 -8.60 -1.60
CA ILE A 200 -12.66 -9.26 -2.87
C ILE A 200 -13.09 -8.30 -3.99
N ARG A 201 -13.13 -8.83 -5.21
CA ARG A 201 -14.04 -8.43 -6.29
C ARG A 201 -14.70 -9.68 -6.89
N LEU A 202 -15.94 -9.53 -7.35
CA LEU A 202 -16.72 -10.58 -8.02
C LEU A 202 -17.76 -9.93 -8.93
N GLY A 203 -17.50 -9.83 -10.23
CA GLY A 203 -18.25 -8.94 -11.11
C GLY A 203 -18.23 -7.49 -10.59
N GLY A 204 -19.40 -6.86 -10.48
CA GLY A 204 -19.59 -5.58 -9.80
C GLY A 204 -19.66 -5.61 -8.27
N ILE A 205 -19.51 -6.76 -7.60
CA ILE A 205 -19.44 -6.84 -6.13
C ILE A 205 -18.02 -6.47 -5.67
N LYS A 206 -17.91 -5.56 -4.68
CA LYS A 206 -16.66 -5.18 -3.99
C LYS A 206 -16.90 -5.07 -2.48
N GLY A 207 -16.00 -5.65 -1.69
CA GLY A 207 -15.97 -5.48 -0.24
C GLY A 207 -15.04 -6.50 0.45
N THR A 208 -15.26 -6.74 1.74
CA THR A 208 -14.68 -7.86 2.48
C THR A 208 -15.65 -9.03 2.60
N LEU A 209 -15.12 -10.25 2.68
CA LEU A 209 -15.83 -11.43 3.17
C LEU A 209 -15.12 -11.94 4.43
N THR A 210 -15.89 -12.16 5.50
CA THR A 210 -15.44 -12.76 6.76
C THR A 210 -15.59 -14.27 6.75
N LEU A 211 -14.57 -14.97 7.22
CA LEU A 211 -14.61 -16.41 7.45
C LEU A 211 -15.74 -16.74 8.45
N CYS A 212 -16.60 -17.68 8.11
CA CYS A 212 -17.72 -18.08 8.96
C CYS A 212 -17.81 -19.62 9.01
N PRO A 213 -17.85 -20.25 10.20
CA PRO A 213 -18.09 -21.69 10.33
C PRO A 213 -19.37 -22.10 9.62
N ASP A 214 -19.34 -23.24 8.93
CA ASP A 214 -20.39 -23.66 8.00
C ASP A 214 -21.79 -23.68 8.64
N GLU A 215 -21.91 -24.14 9.88
CA GLU A 215 -23.18 -24.20 10.63
C GLU A 215 -23.70 -22.82 11.01
N VAL A 216 -22.78 -21.89 11.34
CA VAL A 216 -23.10 -20.49 11.66
C VAL A 216 -23.49 -19.74 10.39
N PHE A 217 -22.79 -20.01 9.28
CA PHE A 217 -23.13 -19.48 7.97
C PHE A 217 -24.55 -19.91 7.57
N ASP A 218 -24.88 -21.19 7.70
CA ASP A 218 -26.19 -21.75 7.35
C ASP A 218 -27.31 -21.20 8.25
N ALA A 219 -27.05 -21.02 9.55
CA ALA A 219 -27.97 -20.39 10.49
C ALA A 219 -28.22 -18.90 10.19
N LEU A 220 -27.18 -18.15 9.82
CA LEU A 220 -27.28 -16.73 9.45
C LEU A 220 -27.94 -16.50 8.08
N CYS A 221 -27.76 -17.44 7.14
CA CYS A 221 -28.29 -17.35 5.78
C CYS A 221 -29.67 -18.01 5.61
N GLY A 222 -30.11 -18.84 6.57
CA GLY A 222 -31.35 -19.60 6.50
C GLY A 222 -31.39 -20.66 5.39
N CYS A 223 -30.24 -21.05 4.84
CA CYS A 223 -30.11 -21.97 3.72
C CYS A 223 -28.73 -22.62 3.66
N THR A 224 -28.67 -23.87 3.19
CA THR A 224 -27.42 -24.64 3.03
C THR A 224 -26.79 -24.44 1.64
N GLY A 225 -25.56 -24.94 1.45
CA GLY A 225 -24.91 -25.09 0.14
C GLY A 225 -24.34 -23.82 -0.50
N LYS A 226 -24.77 -22.63 -0.06
CA LYS A 226 -24.21 -21.34 -0.52
C LYS A 226 -22.74 -21.20 -0.12
N LYS A 227 -21.89 -20.69 -1.02
CA LYS A 227 -20.44 -20.51 -0.82
C LYS A 227 -20.10 -19.17 -0.16
N ILE A 228 -20.84 -18.11 -0.51
CA ILE A 228 -20.66 -16.75 0.01
C ILE A 228 -21.99 -16.04 0.25
N ALA A 229 -21.99 -15.09 1.20
CA ALA A 229 -23.06 -14.13 1.40
C ALA A 229 -22.52 -12.71 1.23
N TYR A 230 -23.25 -11.87 0.49
CA TYR A 230 -22.88 -10.47 0.25
C TYR A 230 -24.07 -9.56 0.56
N ARG A 231 -23.83 -8.24 0.69
CA ARG A 231 -24.88 -7.26 1.03
C ARG A 231 -25.14 -6.27 -0.10
N ARG A 232 -26.25 -5.53 -0.02
CA ARG A 232 -26.65 -4.59 -1.08
C ARG A 232 -25.63 -3.46 -1.24
N SER A 233 -25.01 -2.99 -0.17
CA SER A 233 -23.94 -1.98 -0.23
C SER A 233 -22.69 -2.47 -0.99
N MET A 234 -22.42 -3.79 -0.99
CA MET A 234 -21.27 -4.38 -1.70
C MET A 234 -21.47 -4.42 -3.22
N LEU A 235 -22.72 -4.45 -3.70
CA LEU A 235 -23.03 -4.51 -5.13
C LEU A 235 -22.88 -3.11 -5.75
N LYS A 236 -21.75 -2.87 -6.41
CA LYS A 236 -21.38 -1.54 -6.93
C LYS A 236 -21.87 -1.29 -8.36
N TYR A 237 -22.18 -2.35 -9.13
CA TYR A 237 -22.87 -2.40 -10.42
C TYR A 237 -23.29 -3.87 -10.75
N ASN A 238 -24.05 -4.13 -11.82
CA ASN A 238 -24.56 -5.48 -12.16
C ASN A 238 -23.61 -6.28 -13.08
N ASP A 239 -23.76 -7.61 -13.12
CA ASP A 239 -23.04 -8.52 -14.02
C ASP A 239 -21.50 -8.44 -13.92
N GLY A 240 -20.81 -8.81 -15.00
CA GLY A 240 -19.35 -8.97 -15.06
C GLY A 240 -18.86 -10.37 -14.69
N PRO A 241 -17.54 -10.59 -14.61
CA PRO A 241 -16.97 -11.94 -14.46
C PRO A 241 -17.32 -12.62 -13.13
N ARG A 242 -17.62 -13.92 -13.20
CA ARG A 242 -18.06 -14.76 -12.07
C ARG A 242 -16.91 -15.41 -11.27
N ILE A 243 -15.66 -15.19 -11.68
CA ILE A 243 -14.47 -15.62 -10.94
C ILE A 243 -14.34 -14.74 -9.70
N LEU A 244 -14.13 -15.36 -8.52
CA LEU A 244 -13.80 -14.64 -7.30
C LEU A 244 -12.33 -14.18 -7.34
N GLU A 245 -12.12 -12.87 -7.23
CA GLU A 245 -10.82 -12.22 -7.29
C GLU A 245 -10.48 -11.63 -5.93
N VAL A 246 -9.32 -11.99 -5.35
CA VAL A 246 -8.90 -11.50 -4.03
C VAL A 246 -7.84 -10.41 -4.20
N GLN A 247 -8.07 -9.25 -3.58
CA GLN A 247 -7.14 -8.12 -3.56
C GLN A 247 -6.15 -8.24 -2.39
N ASN A 248 -6.62 -8.63 -1.21
CA ASN A 248 -5.82 -8.66 0.03
C ASN A 248 -6.49 -9.57 1.07
N VAL A 249 -5.78 -9.90 2.15
CA VAL A 249 -6.26 -10.76 3.25
C VAL A 249 -5.81 -10.28 4.63
N SER A 250 -6.55 -10.64 5.67
CA SER A 250 -6.10 -10.55 7.07
C SER A 250 -4.77 -11.28 7.26
N LYS A 251 -3.79 -10.61 7.88
CA LYS A 251 -2.47 -11.18 8.21
C LYS A 251 -2.02 -10.72 9.59
N PRO A 252 -1.18 -11.50 10.31
CA PRO A 252 -0.64 -11.10 11.61
C PRO A 252 -0.03 -9.69 11.59
N PRO A 253 -0.46 -8.77 12.48
CA PRO A 253 -0.08 -7.37 12.39
C PRO A 253 1.37 -7.14 12.88
N LYS A 254 2.24 -6.65 11.97
CA LYS A 254 3.49 -5.96 12.36
C LYS A 254 3.16 -4.78 13.28
N THR A 255 4.12 -4.40 14.13
CA THR A 255 4.05 -3.19 14.97
C THR A 255 3.74 -1.98 14.09
N ALA A 256 2.71 -1.21 14.43
CA ALA A 256 2.34 -0.02 13.66
C ALA A 256 3.18 1.19 14.07
N ARG A 257 3.33 2.10 13.11
CA ARG A 257 3.98 3.40 13.26
C ARG A 257 2.88 4.48 13.30
N LEU A 258 2.96 5.38 14.28
CA LEU A 258 2.21 6.63 14.29
C LEU A 258 2.64 7.50 13.10
N ASN A 259 1.83 8.49 12.75
CA ASN A 259 2.20 9.54 11.80
C ASN A 259 1.93 10.92 12.42
N LYS A 260 2.40 11.98 11.75
CA LYS A 260 2.23 13.38 12.22
C LYS A 260 0.78 13.72 12.56
N GLN A 261 -0.21 13.26 11.79
CA GLN A 261 -1.64 13.46 12.08
C GLN A 261 -2.05 12.78 13.39
N PHE A 262 -1.75 11.50 13.57
CA PHE A 262 -2.12 10.75 14.77
C PHE A 262 -1.44 11.30 16.03
N ILE A 263 -0.17 11.72 15.95
CA ILE A 263 0.53 12.40 17.05
C ILE A 263 -0.22 13.67 17.46
N LEU A 264 -0.52 14.56 16.49
CA LEU A 264 -1.25 15.81 16.75
C LEU A 264 -2.66 15.58 17.32
N LEU A 265 -3.39 14.57 16.83
CA LEU A 265 -4.72 14.25 17.33
C LEU A 265 -4.67 13.65 18.74
N LEU A 266 -3.70 12.80 19.07
CA LEU A 266 -3.52 12.26 20.41
C LEU A 266 -3.07 13.36 21.41
N LEU A 267 -2.18 14.27 21.00
CA LEU A 267 -1.84 15.49 21.75
C LEU A 267 -3.10 16.35 22.02
N THR A 268 -3.90 16.61 20.97
CA THR A 268 -5.19 17.34 21.10
C THR A 268 -6.16 16.64 22.06
N ARG A 269 -6.09 15.31 22.15
CA ARG A 269 -6.91 14.51 23.06
C ARG A 269 -6.39 14.46 24.50
N GLY A 270 -5.24 15.07 24.79
CA GLY A 270 -4.67 15.22 26.13
C GLY A 270 -3.64 14.16 26.53
N ILE A 271 -3.02 13.49 25.56
CA ILE A 271 -1.76 12.75 25.78
C ILE A 271 -0.63 13.80 25.87
N PRO A 272 0.27 13.77 26.88
CA PRO A 272 1.37 14.72 26.99
C PRO A 272 2.46 14.42 25.95
N ILE A 273 3.24 15.45 25.57
CA ILE A 273 4.32 15.31 24.58
C ILE A 273 5.39 14.30 25.02
N SER A 274 5.66 14.21 26.32
CA SER A 274 6.64 13.28 26.90
C SER A 274 6.43 11.81 26.52
N VAL A 275 5.19 11.37 26.31
CA VAL A 275 4.91 9.99 25.87
C VAL A 275 5.41 9.74 24.44
N PHE A 276 5.42 10.76 23.59
CA PHE A 276 6.00 10.67 22.24
C PHE A 276 7.52 10.84 22.26
N GLU A 277 8.06 11.61 23.20
CA GLU A 277 9.51 11.75 23.45
C GLU A 277 10.08 10.40 23.94
N GLU A 278 9.47 9.77 24.93
CA GLU A 278 9.79 8.42 25.44
C GLU A 278 9.74 7.34 24.32
N LEU A 279 8.71 7.39 23.46
CA LEU A 279 8.57 6.46 22.33
C LEU A 279 9.60 6.73 21.21
N LEU A 280 9.95 7.99 20.98
CA LEU A 280 10.97 8.40 20.01
C LEU A 280 12.36 7.96 20.47
N GLU A 281 12.72 8.25 21.72
CA GLU A 281 13.98 7.86 22.36
C GLU A 281 14.16 6.33 22.34
N ALA A 282 13.11 5.59 22.70
CA ALA A 282 13.11 4.13 22.64
C ALA A 282 13.28 3.57 21.21
N GLN A 283 12.92 4.33 20.17
CA GLN A 283 13.19 3.97 18.77
C GLN A 283 14.60 4.39 18.33
N LEU A 284 15.09 5.56 18.75
CA LEU A 284 16.45 6.03 18.46
C LEU A 284 17.49 5.06 19.03
N SER A 285 17.31 4.61 20.28
CA SER A 285 18.17 3.60 20.89
C SER A 285 18.22 2.27 20.10
N GLU A 286 17.15 1.86 19.43
CA GLU A 286 17.18 0.67 18.56
C GLU A 286 17.88 0.95 17.22
N ILE A 287 17.73 2.17 16.66
CA ILE A 287 18.43 2.62 15.45
C ILE A 287 19.94 2.70 15.69
N GLU A 288 20.40 3.15 16.86
CA GLU A 288 21.81 3.20 17.24
C GLU A 288 22.48 1.81 17.26
N LYS A 289 21.72 0.77 17.62
CA LYS A 289 22.22 -0.62 17.64
C LYS A 289 22.44 -1.21 16.24
N ILE A 290 21.91 -0.61 15.17
CA ILE A 290 22.06 -1.11 13.78
C ILE A 290 23.53 -1.33 13.41
N THR A 291 24.41 -0.37 13.69
CA THR A 291 25.84 -0.45 13.32
C THR A 291 26.67 -1.42 14.16
N THR A 292 26.12 -1.94 15.27
CA THR A 292 26.89 -2.73 16.25
C THR A 292 26.31 -4.12 16.53
N HIS A 293 25.01 -4.34 16.29
CA HIS A 293 24.30 -5.58 16.63
C HIS A 293 23.66 -6.19 15.37
N ARG A 294 24.29 -7.23 14.81
CA ARG A 294 23.86 -7.91 13.57
C ARG A 294 22.38 -8.33 13.59
N GLU A 295 21.89 -8.86 14.71
CA GLU A 295 20.48 -9.24 14.88
C GLU A 295 19.52 -8.05 14.80
N LYS A 296 19.92 -6.87 15.30
CA LYS A 296 19.11 -5.64 15.23
C LYS A 296 19.11 -5.04 13.84
N ALA A 297 20.24 -5.07 13.14
CA ALA A 297 20.29 -4.70 11.72
C ALA A 297 19.34 -5.60 10.88
N LEU A 298 19.35 -6.91 11.12
CA LEU A 298 18.45 -7.88 10.49
C LEU A 298 16.96 -7.63 10.83
N GLU A 299 16.62 -7.37 12.11
CA GLU A 299 15.25 -7.03 12.53
C GLU A 299 14.74 -5.75 11.87
N CYS A 300 15.58 -4.71 11.78
CA CYS A 300 15.22 -3.45 11.14
C CYS A 300 15.03 -3.60 9.62
N ILE A 301 15.88 -4.38 8.93
CA ILE A 301 15.90 -4.42 7.47
C ILE A 301 14.83 -5.34 6.84
N ASP A 302 14.47 -6.49 7.45
CA ASP A 302 13.28 -7.28 7.04
C ASP A 302 11.96 -6.49 7.29
N GLY A 303 12.03 -5.46 8.13
CA GLY A 303 10.98 -4.43 8.24
C GLY A 303 10.69 -3.72 6.92
N GLU A 304 11.73 -3.28 6.20
CA GLU A 304 11.63 -2.43 5.00
C GLU A 304 11.71 -3.23 3.68
N LEU A 305 12.35 -4.41 3.65
CA LEU A 305 12.29 -5.34 2.52
C LEU A 305 10.84 -5.74 2.17
N ASP A 306 10.00 -5.92 3.21
CA ASP A 306 8.56 -6.19 3.08
C ASP A 306 7.72 -4.97 2.61
N ALA A 307 8.32 -3.78 2.55
CA ALA A 307 7.63 -2.55 2.13
C ALA A 307 7.91 -2.25 0.65
N GLU A 308 9.17 -2.09 0.28
CA GLU A 308 9.59 -1.61 -1.06
C GLU A 308 11.06 -1.99 -1.35
N GLY A 309 11.47 -3.21 -0.95
CA GLY A 309 12.88 -3.65 -0.95
C GLY A 309 13.64 -3.42 -2.27
N ASP A 310 14.60 -2.49 -2.23
CA ASP A 310 15.52 -2.16 -3.32
C ASP A 310 16.81 -3.01 -3.27
N ALA A 311 17.68 -2.82 -4.25
CA ALA A 311 18.96 -3.54 -4.34
C ALA A 311 19.88 -3.30 -3.12
N PHE A 312 19.86 -2.09 -2.53
CA PHE A 312 20.68 -1.74 -1.37
C PHE A 312 20.21 -2.45 -0.09
N HIS A 313 18.90 -2.51 0.14
CA HIS A 313 18.35 -3.26 1.26
C HIS A 313 18.58 -4.77 1.11
N GLN A 314 18.48 -5.30 -0.12
CA GLN A 314 18.74 -6.71 -0.40
C GLN A 314 20.23 -7.07 -0.23
N GLU A 315 21.15 -6.24 -0.73
CA GLU A 315 22.61 -6.41 -0.58
C GLU A 315 23.03 -6.42 0.89
N LEU A 316 22.60 -5.40 1.65
CA LEU A 316 22.89 -5.30 3.09
C LEU A 316 22.31 -6.50 3.89
N TYR A 317 21.12 -6.98 3.54
CA TYR A 317 20.53 -8.16 4.16
C TYR A 317 21.29 -9.46 3.80
N GLU A 318 21.67 -9.65 2.54
CA GLU A 318 22.51 -10.78 2.13
C GLU A 318 23.87 -10.75 2.86
N MET A 319 24.52 -9.59 2.98
CA MET A 319 25.78 -9.47 3.72
C MET A 319 25.64 -9.79 5.22
N LEU A 320 24.57 -9.33 5.87
CA LEU A 320 24.30 -9.63 7.29
C LEU A 320 23.98 -11.11 7.53
N LEU A 321 23.29 -11.77 6.59
CA LEU A 321 23.04 -13.22 6.64
C LEU A 321 24.31 -14.06 6.40
N ALA A 322 25.26 -13.57 5.61
CA ALA A 322 26.51 -14.26 5.28
C ALA A 322 27.53 -14.28 6.43
N GLY A 323 27.32 -13.50 7.49
CA GLY A 323 28.22 -13.47 8.65
C GLY A 323 29.43 -12.54 8.52
N HIS A 324 29.42 -11.60 7.57
CA HIS A 324 30.47 -10.56 7.46
C HIS A 324 30.61 -9.77 8.76
N ASP A 325 31.84 -9.36 9.10
CA ASP A 325 32.11 -8.61 10.32
C ASP A 325 31.46 -7.21 10.27
N MET A 326 30.90 -6.74 11.39
CA MET A 326 30.23 -5.44 11.45
C MET A 326 31.19 -4.27 11.18
N ASN A 327 32.50 -4.49 11.35
CA ASN A 327 33.57 -3.54 11.08
C ASN A 327 34.18 -3.69 9.67
N GLU A 328 33.70 -4.64 8.85
CA GLU A 328 34.13 -4.76 7.45
C GLU A 328 33.81 -3.42 6.74
N PRO A 329 34.79 -2.74 6.10
CA PRO A 329 34.63 -1.34 5.69
C PRO A 329 33.43 -1.03 4.77
N TYR A 330 32.98 -1.99 3.95
CA TYR A 330 31.78 -1.84 3.13
C TYR A 330 30.51 -2.11 3.94
N LEU A 331 30.48 -3.19 4.74
CA LEU A 331 29.33 -3.46 5.61
C LEU A 331 29.08 -2.30 6.59
N ALA A 332 30.13 -1.78 7.23
CA ALA A 332 30.07 -0.62 8.11
C ALA A 332 29.52 0.63 7.40
N THR A 333 29.93 0.87 6.15
CA THR A 333 29.43 1.98 5.32
C THR A 333 27.95 1.82 4.98
N LEU A 334 27.52 0.62 4.57
CA LEU A 334 26.11 0.32 4.29
C LEU A 334 25.23 0.44 5.54
N LEU A 335 25.71 -0.05 6.69
CA LEU A 335 25.02 0.04 7.98
C LEU A 335 24.88 1.49 8.47
N LEU A 336 25.94 2.30 8.38
CA LEU A 336 25.88 3.72 8.76
C LEU A 336 24.95 4.50 7.81
N ARG A 337 24.97 4.19 6.51
CA ARG A 337 24.01 4.75 5.54
C ARG A 337 22.57 4.36 5.86
N PHE A 338 22.30 3.10 6.20
CA PHE A 338 20.97 2.64 6.60
C PHE A 338 20.51 3.26 7.94
N GLN A 339 21.42 3.42 8.90
CA GLN A 339 21.16 4.10 10.17
C GLN A 339 20.84 5.60 9.95
N ASN A 340 21.62 6.30 9.12
CA ASN A 340 21.38 7.70 8.78
C ASN A 340 20.04 7.87 8.03
N ALA A 341 19.74 7.02 7.04
CA ALA A 341 18.45 7.02 6.35
C ALA A 341 17.27 6.73 7.30
N SER A 342 17.48 5.88 8.32
CA SER A 342 16.50 5.62 9.38
C SER A 342 16.27 6.84 10.28
N ARG A 343 17.34 7.54 10.70
CA ARG A 343 17.25 8.82 11.44
C ARG A 343 16.55 9.89 10.60
N GLU A 344 16.96 10.09 9.36
CA GLU A 344 16.34 11.09 8.47
C GLU A 344 14.87 10.76 8.20
N GLY A 345 14.53 9.50 7.91
CA GLY A 345 13.17 9.04 7.72
C GLY A 345 12.29 9.35 8.95
N LEU A 346 12.83 9.12 10.15
CA LEU A 346 12.17 9.42 11.41
C LEU A 346 12.01 10.93 11.64
N ARG A 347 13.04 11.74 11.39
CA ARG A 347 12.99 13.21 11.47
C ARG A 347 11.97 13.82 10.51
N ASN A 348 11.99 13.38 9.24
CA ASN A 348 11.17 13.93 8.17
C ASN A 348 9.71 13.45 8.26
N LYS A 349 9.45 12.19 8.63
CA LYS A 349 8.10 11.60 8.64
C LYS A 349 7.47 11.50 10.04
N LEU A 350 8.25 11.53 11.12
CA LEU A 350 7.86 11.19 12.51
C LEU A 350 7.01 9.90 12.56
N ASN A 351 7.53 8.85 11.91
CA ASN A 351 6.91 7.53 11.83
C ASN A 351 7.20 6.68 13.07
N ILE A 352 6.89 7.22 14.26
CA ILE A 352 7.24 6.66 15.57
C ILE A 352 6.58 5.28 15.77
N SER A 353 7.38 4.25 16.00
CA SER A 353 6.98 2.86 16.19
C SER A 353 6.40 2.63 17.58
N VAL A 354 5.24 1.97 17.68
CA VAL A 354 4.54 1.78 18.96
C VAL A 354 4.34 0.30 19.27
N LYS A 355 5.10 -0.24 20.22
CA LYS A 355 4.90 -1.61 20.74
C LYS A 355 3.47 -1.76 21.29
N GLY A 356 2.85 -2.92 21.07
CA GLY A 356 1.44 -3.14 21.43
C GLY A 356 0.43 -2.45 20.49
N SER A 357 0.79 -2.24 19.21
CA SER A 357 -0.10 -1.72 18.16
C SER A 357 -0.15 -2.62 16.92
N GLY A 358 -1.00 -2.25 15.96
CA GLY A 358 -1.09 -2.85 14.63
C GLY A 358 -2.08 -2.11 13.72
N TYR A 359 -2.08 -2.46 12.43
CA TYR A 359 -3.19 -2.15 11.53
C TYR A 359 -4.00 -3.43 11.28
N LEU A 360 -5.33 -3.36 11.44
CA LEU A 360 -6.25 -4.49 11.32
C LEU A 360 -7.39 -4.19 10.34
N PHE A 361 -7.84 -5.18 9.58
CA PHE A 361 -9.08 -5.06 8.80
C PHE A 361 -10.26 -4.83 9.73
N GLY A 362 -11.09 -3.82 9.42
CA GLY A 362 -12.39 -3.66 10.05
C GLY A 362 -13.38 -4.66 9.49
N VAL A 363 -14.11 -5.34 10.37
CA VAL A 363 -15.23 -6.24 10.00
C VAL A 363 -16.41 -6.06 10.98
N VAL A 364 -17.60 -6.51 10.61
CA VAL A 364 -18.80 -6.41 11.45
C VAL A 364 -19.04 -7.70 12.24
N ASP A 365 -19.57 -7.58 13.46
CA ASP A 365 -20.07 -8.71 14.24
C ASP A 365 -21.37 -9.27 13.63
N HIS A 366 -21.24 -10.27 12.77
CA HIS A 366 -22.38 -10.97 12.17
C HIS A 366 -23.22 -11.76 13.20
N CYS A 367 -22.73 -12.02 14.41
CA CYS A 367 -23.44 -12.77 15.46
C CYS A 367 -24.26 -11.86 16.39
N GLY A 368 -23.89 -10.58 16.54
CA GLY A 368 -24.58 -9.61 17.39
C GLY A 368 -24.31 -9.79 18.89
N VAL A 369 -23.12 -10.26 19.25
CA VAL A 369 -22.66 -10.51 20.63
C VAL A 369 -21.89 -9.33 21.25
N LEU A 370 -21.46 -8.35 20.44
CA LEU A 370 -20.80 -7.12 20.87
C LEU A 370 -21.80 -5.97 21.07
N LYS A 371 -21.61 -5.19 22.13
CA LYS A 371 -22.38 -3.97 22.45
C LYS A 371 -21.71 -2.71 21.88
N GLU A 372 -22.42 -1.58 21.86
CA GLU A 372 -21.80 -0.30 21.45
C GLU A 372 -20.57 0.03 22.31
N GLY A 373 -19.44 0.27 21.65
CA GLY A 373 -18.14 0.54 22.30
C GLY A 373 -17.33 -0.71 22.65
N GLU A 374 -17.91 -1.91 22.57
CA GLU A 374 -17.17 -3.19 22.61
C GLU A 374 -16.62 -3.53 21.21
N VAL A 375 -15.42 -4.09 21.16
CA VAL A 375 -14.81 -4.69 19.97
C VAL A 375 -14.21 -6.06 20.30
N TYR A 376 -14.05 -6.93 19.31
CA TYR A 376 -13.32 -8.18 19.45
C TYR A 376 -12.09 -8.18 18.54
N ILE A 377 -10.94 -8.55 19.12
CA ILE A 377 -9.64 -8.64 18.42
C ILE A 377 -8.94 -9.91 18.91
N ASN A 378 -8.55 -10.78 17.99
CA ASN A 378 -7.80 -12.00 18.29
C ASN A 378 -6.52 -12.04 17.46
N LEU A 379 -5.37 -12.04 18.15
CA LEU A 379 -4.03 -12.03 17.56
C LEU A 379 -3.29 -13.29 18.02
N PRO A 380 -3.39 -14.43 17.30
CA PRO A 380 -2.74 -15.68 17.71
C PRO A 380 -1.24 -15.54 17.94
N ASN A 381 -0.56 -14.69 17.16
CA ASN A 381 0.86 -14.38 17.32
C ASN A 381 1.20 -13.44 18.50
N LYS A 382 0.21 -12.95 19.23
CA LYS A 382 0.34 -12.08 20.42
C LYS A 382 -0.53 -12.60 21.59
N GLY A 383 -0.65 -13.93 21.71
CA GLY A 383 -1.33 -14.60 22.84
C GLY A 383 -2.83 -14.86 22.66
N GLY A 384 -3.41 -14.55 21.49
CA GLY A 384 -4.82 -14.84 21.19
C GLY A 384 -5.75 -13.64 21.40
N PRO A 385 -6.98 -13.83 21.96
CA PRO A 385 -7.92 -12.74 22.22
C PRO A 385 -7.33 -11.64 23.10
N GLN A 386 -7.39 -10.41 22.62
CA GLN A 386 -6.95 -9.21 23.34
C GLN A 386 -8.11 -8.67 24.18
N VAL A 387 -7.83 -8.15 25.38
CA VAL A 387 -8.85 -7.66 26.33
C VAL A 387 -8.39 -6.36 26.98
N GLY A 388 -9.33 -5.44 27.22
CA GLY A 388 -9.08 -4.15 27.88
C GLY A 388 -9.25 -2.94 26.95
N PRO A 389 -9.08 -1.72 27.46
CA PRO A 389 -9.26 -0.49 26.69
C PRO A 389 -8.18 -0.32 25.62
N LEU A 390 -8.56 0.21 24.46
CA LEU A 390 -7.66 0.55 23.36
C LEU A 390 -8.05 1.87 22.69
N VAL A 391 -7.12 2.41 21.90
CA VAL A 391 -7.43 3.46 20.92
C VAL A 391 -7.54 2.85 19.53
N ALA A 392 -8.60 3.23 18.80
CA ALA A 392 -8.79 2.92 17.38
C ALA A 392 -8.87 4.21 16.54
N MET A 393 -8.23 4.21 15.37
CA MET A 393 -8.22 5.30 14.40
C MET A 393 -8.17 4.77 12.96
N ARG A 394 -8.65 5.55 11.99
CA ARG A 394 -8.46 5.31 10.54
C ARG A 394 -7.54 6.37 9.95
N ASN A 395 -6.86 6.06 8.84
CA ASN A 395 -6.00 6.99 8.11
C ASN A 395 -6.64 7.40 6.76
N PRO A 396 -6.58 8.68 6.35
CA PRO A 396 -6.10 9.85 7.10
C PRO A 396 -7.10 10.26 8.20
N ALA A 397 -6.67 11.10 9.15
CA ALA A 397 -7.56 11.68 10.16
C ALA A 397 -7.22 13.15 10.44
N HIS A 398 -8.28 13.97 10.58
CA HIS A 398 -8.18 15.41 10.81
C HIS A 398 -9.08 15.93 11.95
N ASP A 399 -10.03 15.13 12.45
CA ASP A 399 -10.89 15.48 13.60
C ASP A 399 -10.46 14.75 14.90
N PRO A 400 -10.32 15.44 16.05
CA PRO A 400 -10.06 14.81 17.34
C PRO A 400 -11.10 13.76 17.79
N ASP A 401 -12.37 13.86 17.38
CA ASP A 401 -13.43 12.91 17.76
C ASP A 401 -13.27 11.53 17.06
N SER A 402 -12.46 11.48 15.98
CA SER A 402 -12.01 10.24 15.31
C SER A 402 -11.00 9.42 16.12
N VAL A 403 -10.48 9.95 17.24
CA VAL A 403 -9.71 9.17 18.22
C VAL A 403 -10.68 8.40 19.12
N ARG A 404 -11.01 7.17 18.72
CA ARG A 404 -11.98 6.31 19.42
C ARG A 404 -11.31 5.61 20.60
N VAL A 405 -11.96 5.60 21.76
CA VAL A 405 -11.57 4.77 22.92
C VAL A 405 -12.62 3.69 23.10
N LEU A 406 -12.21 2.45 22.80
CA LEU A 406 -13.06 1.25 22.71
C LEU A 406 -12.57 0.20 23.71
N GLU A 407 -13.44 -0.75 24.06
CA GLU A 407 -13.13 -1.84 24.97
C GLU A 407 -12.99 -3.16 24.19
N ALA A 408 -11.81 -3.77 24.19
CA ALA A 408 -11.64 -5.12 23.67
C ALA A 408 -12.20 -6.14 24.66
N VAL A 409 -13.10 -7.00 24.19
CA VAL A 409 -13.74 -8.05 25.00
C VAL A 409 -13.54 -9.41 24.35
N ASN A 410 -13.39 -10.46 25.15
CA ASN A 410 -13.33 -11.83 24.63
C ASN A 410 -14.75 -12.38 24.40
N ARG A 411 -15.00 -12.91 23.19
CA ARG A 411 -16.26 -13.51 22.73
C ARG A 411 -15.95 -14.88 22.10
N PRO A 412 -16.16 -16.01 22.79
CA PRO A 412 -15.87 -17.35 22.25
C PRO A 412 -16.58 -17.68 20.94
N GLU A 413 -17.71 -17.03 20.67
CA GLU A 413 -18.49 -17.10 19.43
C GLU A 413 -17.66 -16.60 18.23
N LEU A 414 -16.88 -15.53 18.44
CA LEU A 414 -16.04 -14.87 17.44
C LEU A 414 -14.63 -15.47 17.35
N LYS A 415 -14.34 -16.59 18.03
CA LYS A 415 -13.01 -17.23 18.07
C LYS A 415 -12.37 -17.48 16.70
N HIS A 416 -13.20 -17.69 15.69
CA HIS A 416 -12.84 -17.98 14.30
C HIS A 416 -12.35 -16.74 13.52
N LEU A 417 -12.63 -15.53 14.01
CA LEU A 417 -12.10 -14.29 13.46
C LEU A 417 -10.74 -14.00 14.10
N THR A 418 -9.70 -13.90 13.27
CA THR A 418 -8.31 -13.64 13.69
C THR A 418 -7.74 -12.48 12.88
N ASN A 419 -6.75 -11.76 13.43
CA ASN A 419 -5.98 -10.74 12.71
C ASN A 419 -6.86 -9.64 12.05
N CYS A 420 -7.99 -9.32 12.67
CA CYS A 420 -8.94 -8.26 12.31
C CYS A 420 -9.51 -7.60 13.57
N ILE A 421 -10.18 -6.46 13.41
CA ILE A 421 -11.00 -5.82 14.46
C ILE A 421 -12.48 -5.94 14.10
N VAL A 422 -13.22 -6.60 14.98
CA VAL A 422 -14.67 -6.81 14.83
C VAL A 422 -15.40 -5.72 15.59
N PHE A 423 -16.20 -4.94 14.87
CA PHE A 423 -17.06 -3.88 15.43
C PHE A 423 -18.49 -4.39 15.69
N ALA A 424 -19.12 -3.89 16.74
CA ALA A 424 -20.51 -4.20 17.04
C ALA A 424 -21.48 -3.86 15.90
N ALA A 425 -22.31 -4.82 15.50
CA ALA A 425 -23.35 -4.63 14.49
C ALA A 425 -24.46 -3.65 14.89
N THR A 426 -24.60 -3.35 16.19
CA THR A 426 -25.66 -2.50 16.72
C THR A 426 -25.12 -1.46 17.72
N GLY A 427 -25.78 -0.32 17.76
CA GLY A 427 -25.45 0.81 18.62
C GLY A 427 -26.22 2.06 18.20
N SER A 428 -26.01 3.15 18.91
CA SER A 428 -26.58 4.47 18.60
C SER A 428 -26.08 4.99 17.26
N TYR A 429 -24.81 4.70 16.94
CA TYR A 429 -24.06 5.17 15.77
C TYR A 429 -22.99 4.14 15.38
N SER A 430 -22.67 4.00 14.09
CA SER A 430 -21.60 3.11 13.61
C SER A 430 -20.20 3.55 14.11
N GLU A 431 -19.35 2.65 14.64
CA GLU A 431 -17.98 3.00 15.06
C GLU A 431 -17.03 3.29 13.87
N PRO A 432 -17.09 2.54 12.74
CA PRO A 432 -16.44 2.93 11.48
C PRO A 432 -16.75 4.38 11.05
N ASP A 433 -18.04 4.78 11.01
CA ASP A 433 -18.46 6.16 10.68
C ASP A 433 -17.75 7.21 11.55
N LYS A 434 -17.65 6.95 12.86
CA LYS A 434 -17.01 7.85 13.83
C LYS A 434 -15.51 8.05 13.56
N MET A 435 -14.88 7.31 12.65
CA MET A 435 -13.48 7.46 12.22
C MET A 435 -13.38 8.13 10.83
N GLY A 436 -14.07 9.27 10.69
CA GLY A 436 -14.09 10.10 9.49
C GLY A 436 -14.79 9.44 8.30
N GLY A 437 -15.91 8.75 8.52
CA GLY A 437 -16.66 8.02 7.47
C GLY A 437 -16.00 6.69 7.07
N GLY A 438 -15.69 5.84 8.05
CA GLY A 438 -15.17 4.48 7.83
C GLY A 438 -16.20 3.51 7.28
N ASP A 439 -15.77 2.64 6.37
CA ASP A 439 -16.52 1.47 5.91
C ASP A 439 -15.79 0.15 6.28
N LEU A 440 -16.27 -0.97 5.75
CA LEU A 440 -15.72 -2.31 5.94
C LEU A 440 -15.50 -3.02 4.59
N ASP A 441 -15.38 -2.26 3.50
CA ASP A 441 -15.12 -2.73 2.13
C ASP A 441 -13.62 -2.96 1.85
N GLY A 442 -12.78 -2.46 2.77
CA GLY A 442 -11.33 -2.64 2.76
C GLY A 442 -10.54 -1.92 3.85
N ASP A 443 -11.20 -1.14 4.71
CA ASP A 443 -10.52 -0.22 5.63
C ASP A 443 -9.64 -0.94 6.67
N MET A 444 -8.46 -0.35 6.87
CA MET A 444 -7.47 -0.76 7.85
C MET A 444 -7.43 0.24 9.00
N TYR A 445 -7.76 -0.25 10.20
CA TYR A 445 -7.83 0.53 11.42
C TYR A 445 -6.53 0.37 12.22
N PHE A 446 -5.92 1.49 12.59
CA PHE A 446 -4.84 1.53 13.57
C PHE A 446 -5.44 1.22 14.93
N VAL A 447 -4.89 0.22 15.61
CA VAL A 447 -5.24 -0.14 16.99
C VAL A 447 -4.00 -0.06 17.87
N VAL A 448 -4.15 0.45 19.10
CA VAL A 448 -3.08 0.50 20.09
C VAL A 448 -3.60 0.25 21.50
N PHE A 449 -2.95 -0.67 22.20
CA PHE A 449 -3.26 -1.10 23.57
C PHE A 449 -2.35 -0.44 24.62
N ASN A 450 -1.34 0.34 24.21
CA ASN A 450 -0.40 1.02 25.12
C ASN A 450 -1.16 2.03 26.03
N PRO A 451 -1.22 1.82 27.36
CA PRO A 451 -1.99 2.68 28.27
C PRO A 451 -1.56 4.14 28.29
N ALA A 452 -0.29 4.44 27.97
CA ALA A 452 0.22 5.81 27.90
C ALA A 452 -0.41 6.63 26.75
N LEU A 453 -0.93 5.96 25.73
CA LEU A 453 -1.58 6.58 24.56
C LEU A 453 -3.12 6.59 24.65
N ILE A 454 -3.72 6.09 25.76
CA ILE A 454 -5.18 6.06 25.94
C ILE A 454 -5.67 7.37 26.60
N PRO A 455 -6.50 8.20 25.93
CA PRO A 455 -6.93 9.48 26.49
C PRO A 455 -7.83 9.32 27.73
N LYS A 456 -7.31 9.72 28.90
CA LYS A 456 -7.99 9.65 30.21
C LYS A 456 -9.36 10.35 30.25
N LYS A 457 -9.59 11.34 29.37
CA LYS A 457 -10.89 12.01 29.20
C LYS A 457 -11.61 11.47 27.96
N ARG A 458 -12.76 10.81 28.14
CA ARG A 458 -13.69 10.49 27.04
C ARG A 458 -14.37 11.78 26.58
N ARG A 459 -14.31 12.09 25.28
CA ARG A 459 -15.18 13.09 24.65
C ARG A 459 -16.49 12.41 24.29
N THR A 460 -17.62 12.99 24.66
CA THR A 460 -18.90 12.72 23.99
C THR A 460 -18.77 13.22 22.55
N ARG A 461 -19.14 12.41 21.54
CA ARG A 461 -19.17 12.85 20.12
C ARG A 461 -19.90 14.19 20.06
N ARG A 462 -19.27 15.22 19.48
CA ARG A 462 -19.98 16.47 19.15
C ARG A 462 -21.24 16.09 18.39
N ALA A 463 -22.42 16.43 18.91
CA ALA A 463 -23.69 16.11 18.26
C ALA A 463 -23.60 16.53 16.79
N ALA A 464 -23.83 15.57 15.88
CA ALA A 464 -23.58 15.77 14.46
C ALA A 464 -24.32 17.04 14.02
N ALA A 465 -23.59 18.00 13.42
CA ALA A 465 -24.19 19.19 12.86
C ALA A 465 -25.16 18.73 11.78
N ALA A 466 -26.47 18.77 12.10
CA ALA A 466 -27.45 17.80 11.62
C ALA A 466 -27.29 17.51 10.12
N THR A 467 -26.90 16.27 9.79
CA THR A 467 -26.33 15.90 8.49
C THR A 467 -27.26 16.29 7.36
N ALA A 468 -27.00 17.45 6.73
CA ALA A 468 -27.86 18.01 5.71
C ALA A 468 -27.92 17.02 4.53
N PRO A 469 -29.08 16.40 4.24
CA PRO A 469 -29.13 15.11 3.55
C PRO A 469 -28.72 15.22 2.07
N ALA A 470 -27.43 15.03 1.80
CA ALA A 470 -26.78 15.20 0.50
C ALA A 470 -27.27 16.46 -0.26
N THR A 471 -27.45 17.55 0.49
CA THR A 471 -28.03 18.82 0.01
C THR A 471 -27.18 19.96 0.56
N LEU A 472 -26.47 20.65 -0.33
CA LEU A 472 -25.67 21.85 -0.01
C LEU A 472 -26.51 22.82 0.83
N THR A 473 -25.96 23.22 1.98
CA THR A 473 -26.68 23.96 3.01
C THR A 473 -27.25 25.27 2.46
N LYS A 474 -28.58 25.43 2.52
CA LYS A 474 -29.25 26.72 2.28
C LYS A 474 -28.95 27.69 3.43
N ILE A 475 -27.72 28.22 3.47
CA ILE A 475 -27.36 29.33 4.36
C ILE A 475 -27.89 30.62 3.73
N ALA A 476 -28.94 31.19 4.32
CA ALA A 476 -29.58 32.39 3.80
C ALA A 476 -28.78 33.64 4.16
N ILE A 477 -28.06 34.21 3.19
CA ILE A 477 -27.47 35.56 3.24
C ILE A 477 -27.72 36.23 1.88
N GLY A 478 -28.44 37.35 1.87
CA GLY A 478 -28.81 38.08 0.65
C GLY A 478 -30.05 37.50 -0.04
N GLY A 479 -31.11 38.31 -0.18
CA GLY A 479 -32.40 37.86 -0.70
C GLY A 479 -32.43 37.67 -2.22
N ARG A 480 -32.13 36.46 -2.71
CA ARG A 480 -32.55 35.99 -4.06
C ARG A 480 -32.74 34.47 -4.09
N THR A 481 -33.97 34.03 -3.87
CA THR A 481 -34.34 32.61 -3.83
C THR A 481 -34.41 31.99 -5.23
N GLN A 482 -33.28 31.52 -5.76
CA GLN A 482 -33.30 30.60 -6.91
C GLN A 482 -33.55 29.17 -6.42
N THR A 483 -34.79 28.71 -6.62
CA THR A 483 -35.17 27.30 -6.40
C THR A 483 -34.62 26.44 -7.53
N ILE A 484 -33.38 25.97 -7.39
CA ILE A 484 -32.87 24.87 -8.23
C ILE A 484 -33.56 23.59 -7.78
N SER A 485 -34.71 23.32 -8.40
CA SER A 485 -35.44 22.06 -8.29
C SER A 485 -34.55 20.89 -8.72
N ARG A 486 -34.70 19.71 -8.11
CA ARG A 486 -34.01 18.47 -8.52
C ARG A 486 -34.58 17.87 -9.82
N SER A 487 -35.33 18.66 -10.58
CA SER A 487 -35.96 18.36 -11.87
C SER A 487 -35.10 18.93 -13.01
N GLY A 488 -34.04 18.21 -13.35
CA GLY A 488 -33.00 18.76 -14.23
C GLY A 488 -31.78 17.88 -14.35
N VAL A 489 -31.96 16.56 -14.45
CA VAL A 489 -30.95 15.73 -15.12
C VAL A 489 -31.01 16.14 -16.59
N GLN A 490 -30.21 17.14 -16.97
CA GLN A 490 -29.91 17.35 -18.38
C GLN A 490 -29.28 16.05 -18.88
N THR A 491 -29.97 15.38 -19.80
CA THR A 491 -29.49 14.20 -20.50
C THR A 491 -28.36 14.61 -21.43
N ASN A 492 -27.19 14.89 -20.86
CA ASN A 492 -25.99 15.21 -21.61
C ASN A 492 -25.53 13.91 -22.28
N THR A 493 -26.01 13.69 -23.51
CA THR A 493 -25.93 12.42 -24.25
C THR A 493 -24.51 12.03 -24.63
N ASP A 494 -23.53 12.91 -24.43
CA ASP A 494 -22.13 12.70 -24.76
C ASP A 494 -21.28 12.38 -23.51
N MET A 495 -21.18 11.09 -23.21
CA MET A 495 -20.32 10.54 -22.15
C MET A 495 -18.84 10.92 -22.31
N ARG A 496 -18.37 11.29 -23.52
CA ARG A 496 -16.97 11.75 -23.73
C ARG A 496 -16.77 13.15 -23.16
N LYS A 497 -17.68 14.09 -23.45
CA LYS A 497 -17.63 15.46 -22.91
C LYS A 497 -17.70 15.46 -21.39
N ASP A 498 -18.56 14.62 -20.82
CA ASP A 498 -18.63 14.44 -19.37
C ASP A 498 -17.37 13.75 -18.80
N ALA A 499 -16.72 12.83 -19.54
CA ALA A 499 -15.42 12.29 -19.17
C ALA A 499 -14.34 13.39 -19.11
N ILE A 500 -14.18 14.20 -20.17
CA ILE A 500 -13.18 15.27 -20.24
C ILE A 500 -13.40 16.29 -19.11
N LYS A 501 -14.64 16.72 -18.91
CA LYS A 501 -15.05 17.61 -17.81
C LYS A 501 -14.72 17.02 -16.43
N THR A 502 -14.93 15.71 -16.28
CA THR A 502 -14.63 14.95 -15.05
C THR A 502 -13.15 14.50 -14.96
N PHE A 503 -12.33 14.81 -15.96
CA PHE A 503 -10.88 14.69 -15.87
C PHE A 503 -10.24 16.03 -15.48
N VAL A 504 -10.50 17.07 -16.27
CA VAL A 504 -9.86 18.39 -16.12
C VAL A 504 -10.31 19.11 -14.85
N SER A 505 -11.61 19.08 -14.51
CA SER A 505 -12.07 19.73 -13.26
C SER A 505 -11.57 19.00 -12.00
N PRO A 506 -11.58 17.65 -11.92
CA PRO A 506 -11.05 16.94 -10.76
C PRO A 506 -9.54 16.75 -10.69
N MET A 507 -8.78 17.02 -11.75
CA MET A 507 -7.33 17.23 -11.60
C MET A 507 -7.04 18.36 -10.59
N ARG A 508 -7.90 19.39 -10.56
CA ARG A 508 -7.93 20.44 -9.52
C ARG A 508 -8.53 19.99 -8.17
N CYS A 509 -9.30 18.89 -8.10
CA CYS A 509 -9.73 18.29 -6.81
C CYS A 509 -8.52 17.76 -6.04
N ASN A 510 -7.61 17.04 -6.69
CA ASN A 510 -6.42 16.48 -6.02
C ASN A 510 -5.56 17.62 -5.45
N PHE A 511 -5.37 18.70 -6.21
CA PHE A 511 -4.71 19.90 -5.73
C PHE A 511 -5.49 20.61 -4.59
N LEU A 512 -6.83 20.63 -4.59
CA LEU A 512 -7.60 21.22 -3.49
C LEU A 512 -7.59 20.36 -2.22
N LEU A 513 -7.81 19.06 -2.31
CA LEU A 513 -7.72 18.11 -1.18
C LEU A 513 -6.32 18.15 -0.55
N GLY A 514 -5.28 18.13 -1.39
CA GLY A 514 -3.90 18.34 -0.95
C GLY A 514 -3.71 19.71 -0.29
N SER A 515 -4.24 20.79 -0.88
CA SER A 515 -4.16 22.15 -0.29
C SER A 515 -4.85 22.23 1.07
N LEU A 516 -6.06 21.66 1.20
CA LEU A 516 -6.84 21.66 2.45
C LEU A 516 -6.13 20.87 3.55
N SER A 517 -5.64 19.67 3.24
CA SER A 517 -4.89 18.84 4.20
C SER A 517 -3.53 19.47 4.55
N ASN A 518 -2.87 20.16 3.63
CA ASN A 518 -1.61 20.86 3.88
C ASN A 518 -1.83 22.13 4.72
N GLU A 519 -2.89 22.90 4.47
CA GLU A 519 -3.24 24.07 5.28
C GLU A 519 -3.67 23.64 6.70
N TRP A 520 -4.40 22.51 6.85
CA TRP A 520 -4.65 21.89 8.17
C TRP A 520 -3.33 21.51 8.85
N MET A 521 -2.45 20.76 8.18
CA MET A 521 -1.13 20.33 8.71
C MET A 521 -0.22 21.50 9.10
N LYS A 522 -0.35 22.64 8.42
CA LYS A 522 0.40 23.87 8.70
C LYS A 522 -0.12 24.60 9.94
N HIS A 523 -1.43 24.71 10.12
CA HIS A 523 -2.03 25.49 11.21
C HIS A 523 -2.23 24.70 12.50
N VAL A 524 -2.38 23.37 12.42
CA VAL A 524 -2.55 22.49 13.59
C VAL A 524 -1.35 22.53 14.55
N GLY A 525 -0.10 22.63 14.06
CA GLY A 525 1.09 22.76 14.93
C GLY A 525 1.31 24.18 15.48
N ALA A 526 0.72 25.18 14.84
CA ALA A 526 0.98 26.60 15.12
C ALA A 526 0.18 27.20 16.29
N THR A 527 -0.70 26.42 16.94
CA THR A 527 -1.53 26.91 18.06
C THR A 527 -1.61 25.91 19.21
N PRO A 528 -1.65 26.36 20.48
CA PRO A 528 -1.86 25.48 21.64
C PRO A 528 -3.20 24.72 21.63
N ALA A 529 -4.17 25.17 20.83
CA ALA A 529 -5.44 24.49 20.64
C ALA A 529 -5.36 23.30 19.66
N LEU A 530 -4.24 23.14 18.96
CA LEU A 530 -3.98 22.06 18.01
C LEU A 530 -5.17 21.85 17.03
N ALA A 531 -5.64 20.61 16.88
CA ALA A 531 -6.77 20.28 16.00
C ALA A 531 -8.14 20.71 16.57
N ASP A 532 -8.20 21.14 17.83
CA ASP A 532 -9.38 21.79 18.41
C ASP A 532 -9.49 23.29 18.05
N SER A 533 -8.50 23.87 17.35
CA SER A 533 -8.55 25.24 16.85
C SER A 533 -9.71 25.47 15.86
N ALA A 534 -10.22 26.70 15.81
CA ALA A 534 -11.39 27.04 14.99
C ALA A 534 -11.16 26.82 13.49
N LEU A 535 -9.96 27.15 12.99
CA LEU A 535 -9.58 26.94 11.59
C LEU A 535 -9.47 25.45 11.24
N CYS A 536 -8.81 24.63 12.07
CA CYS A 536 -8.72 23.19 11.84
C CYS A 536 -10.12 22.54 11.80
N LYS A 537 -11.00 22.90 12.74
CA LYS A 537 -12.41 22.45 12.76
C LYS A 537 -13.25 22.91 11.58
N ALA A 538 -12.94 24.04 10.97
CA ALA A 538 -13.61 24.52 9.76
C ALA A 538 -13.11 23.80 8.50
N LEU A 539 -11.84 23.36 8.49
CA LEU A 539 -11.24 22.62 7.37
C LEU A 539 -11.68 21.15 7.31
N VAL A 540 -11.92 20.47 8.43
CA VAL A 540 -12.37 19.05 8.47
C VAL A 540 -13.53 18.75 7.50
N PRO A 541 -14.71 19.40 7.57
CA PRO A 541 -15.82 19.08 6.67
C PRO A 541 -15.52 19.43 5.20
N MET A 542 -14.59 20.34 4.92
CA MET A 542 -14.14 20.63 3.56
C MET A 542 -13.23 19.52 3.01
N ILE A 543 -12.38 18.93 3.86
CA ILE A 543 -11.53 17.79 3.54
C ILE A 543 -12.39 16.54 3.27
N GLU A 544 -13.36 16.26 4.14
CA GLU A 544 -14.32 15.16 3.98
C GLU A 544 -15.13 15.32 2.69
N ALA A 545 -15.67 16.52 2.42
CA ALA A 545 -16.34 16.80 1.15
C ALA A 545 -15.43 16.63 -0.06
N ALA A 546 -14.15 17.04 0.02
CA ALA A 546 -13.18 16.92 -1.06
C ALA A 546 -12.77 15.46 -1.38
N LEU A 547 -12.90 14.52 -0.42
CA LEU A 547 -12.62 13.09 -0.64
C LEU A 547 -13.67 12.43 -1.54
N ASP A 548 -14.95 12.79 -1.40
CA ASP A 548 -16.06 12.16 -2.13
C ASP A 548 -16.69 13.01 -3.24
N VAL A 549 -16.25 14.27 -3.42
CA VAL A 549 -16.77 15.18 -4.46
C VAL A 549 -16.80 14.57 -5.87
N VAL A 550 -15.80 13.76 -6.21
CA VAL A 550 -15.69 13.06 -7.51
C VAL A 550 -16.74 11.96 -7.66
N LYS A 551 -17.04 11.22 -6.58
CA LYS A 551 -18.00 10.10 -6.60
C LYS A 551 -19.46 10.55 -6.45
N SER A 552 -19.65 11.74 -5.88
CA SER A 552 -20.95 12.36 -5.60
C SER A 552 -21.39 13.40 -6.64
N GLY A 553 -20.47 13.89 -7.49
CA GLY A 553 -20.75 14.93 -8.49
C GLY A 553 -20.89 16.35 -7.90
N GLY A 554 -20.30 16.59 -6.73
CA GLY A 554 -20.40 17.88 -6.04
C GLY A 554 -19.73 19.04 -6.77
N ASN A 555 -20.21 20.27 -6.52
CA ASN A 555 -19.71 21.46 -7.23
C ASN A 555 -18.41 22.00 -6.59
N MET A 556 -17.29 21.72 -7.26
CA MET A 556 -15.95 22.14 -6.85
C MET A 556 -15.72 23.65 -6.79
N ALA A 557 -16.45 24.46 -7.56
CA ALA A 557 -16.33 25.91 -7.48
C ALA A 557 -16.87 26.43 -6.14
N ILE A 558 -17.91 25.79 -5.59
CA ILE A 558 -18.46 26.15 -4.26
C ILE A 558 -17.44 25.79 -3.18
N LEU A 559 -16.95 24.54 -3.15
CA LEU A 559 -15.98 24.08 -2.16
C LEU A 559 -14.66 24.89 -2.20
N ARG A 560 -14.22 25.29 -3.40
CA ARG A 560 -13.06 26.19 -3.56
C ARG A 560 -13.35 27.59 -3.03
N ASN A 561 -14.49 28.18 -3.36
CA ASN A 561 -14.90 29.50 -2.84
C ASN A 561 -15.10 29.48 -1.32
N ASP A 562 -15.55 28.37 -0.73
CA ASP A 562 -15.66 28.20 0.72
C ASP A 562 -14.28 28.18 1.38
N TYR A 563 -13.34 27.44 0.81
CA TYR A 563 -11.95 27.44 1.26
C TYR A 563 -11.27 28.81 1.13
N ASP A 564 -11.41 29.48 -0.02
CA ASP A 564 -10.81 30.80 -0.23
C ASP A 564 -11.47 31.87 0.66
N ARG A 565 -12.78 31.79 0.93
CA ARG A 565 -13.46 32.63 1.95
C ARG A 565 -12.94 32.36 3.35
N LEU A 566 -12.80 31.09 3.76
CA LEU A 566 -12.25 30.71 5.06
C LEU A 566 -10.81 31.21 5.23
N LYS A 567 -9.98 31.08 4.18
CA LYS A 567 -8.59 31.54 4.15
C LYS A 567 -8.47 33.05 4.23
N ASN A 568 -9.30 33.80 3.49
CA ASN A 568 -9.32 35.26 3.54
C ASN A 568 -9.83 35.78 4.89
N SER A 569 -10.86 35.15 5.47
CA SER A 569 -11.37 35.48 6.82
C SER A 569 -10.37 35.15 7.93
N SER A 570 -9.51 34.15 7.70
CA SER A 570 -8.38 33.78 8.57
C SER A 570 -7.08 34.53 8.21
N GLY A 571 -7.19 35.63 7.44
CA GLY A 571 -6.05 36.39 6.92
C GLY A 571 -5.24 37.15 7.99
N SER A 572 -5.77 37.30 9.20
CA SER A 572 -4.96 37.66 10.37
C SER A 572 -4.26 36.39 10.87
N ALA A 573 -2.94 36.33 10.69
CA ALA A 573 -2.15 35.22 11.20
C ALA A 573 -2.35 35.06 12.71
N GLN A 574 -2.88 33.91 13.13
CA GLN A 574 -2.73 33.45 14.52
C GLN A 574 -1.23 33.19 14.73
N GLN A 575 -0.54 34.24 15.17
CA GLN A 575 0.86 34.17 15.56
C GLN A 575 0.97 33.12 16.67
N CYS A 576 1.97 32.22 16.58
CA CYS A 576 2.32 31.33 17.67
C CYS A 576 2.45 32.17 18.95
N PRO A 577 1.70 31.88 20.02
CA PRO A 577 1.83 32.63 21.27
C PRO A 577 3.30 32.68 21.72
N PRO A 578 3.81 33.78 22.28
CA PRO A 578 5.20 33.86 22.71
C PRO A 578 5.57 32.71 23.65
N GLY A 579 6.52 31.86 23.24
CA GLY A 579 6.90 30.63 23.95
C GLY A 579 6.11 29.36 23.58
N TRP A 580 5.26 29.38 22.54
CA TRP A 580 4.71 28.16 21.94
C TRP A 580 5.63 27.61 20.85
N GLU A 581 6.13 26.39 21.08
CA GLU A 581 6.88 25.61 20.10
C GLU A 581 5.95 24.56 19.45
N ASN A 582 6.12 24.30 18.15
CA ASN A 582 5.34 23.29 17.45
C ASN A 582 5.76 21.88 17.91
N PRO A 583 4.87 21.05 18.46
CA PRO A 583 5.22 19.72 18.98
C PRO A 583 5.92 18.80 17.96
N LEU A 584 5.65 18.98 16.65
CA LEU A 584 6.32 18.21 15.60
C LEU A 584 7.74 18.72 15.28
N GLU A 585 8.04 19.99 15.57
CA GLU A 585 9.39 20.55 15.44
C GLU A 585 10.24 20.18 16.66
N VAL A 586 9.66 20.18 17.87
CA VAL A 586 10.29 19.65 19.09
C VAL A 586 10.72 18.18 18.89
N LEU A 587 9.77 17.31 18.51
CA LEU A 587 10.06 15.88 18.27
C LEU A 587 11.06 15.66 17.11
N ALA A 588 11.05 16.51 16.07
CA ALA A 588 12.04 16.43 14.99
C ALA A 588 13.41 17.06 15.34
N GLY A 589 13.48 17.84 16.42
CA GLY A 589 14.72 18.38 16.99
C GLY A 589 15.46 17.39 17.88
N LEU A 590 14.73 16.45 18.50
CA LEU A 590 15.31 15.36 19.30
C LEU A 590 16.03 14.29 18.45
N VAL A 591 15.74 14.19 17.15
CA VAL A 591 16.40 13.22 16.28
C VAL A 591 17.81 13.72 15.91
N PRO A 592 18.88 12.98 16.22
CA PRO A 592 20.25 13.38 15.88
C PRO A 592 20.45 13.61 14.37
N PRO A 593 21.34 14.53 13.98
CA PRO A 593 21.72 14.71 12.58
C PRO A 593 22.36 13.44 12.00
N SER A 594 22.42 13.36 10.67
CA SER A 594 23.23 12.35 9.99
C SER A 594 24.71 12.52 10.35
N VAL A 595 25.38 11.40 10.63
CA VAL A 595 26.83 11.36 10.88
C VAL A 595 27.54 11.20 9.54
N SER A 596 28.54 12.03 9.27
CA SER A 596 29.35 11.91 8.04
C SER A 596 30.12 10.58 8.02
N THR A 597 30.14 9.91 6.87
CA THR A 597 31.08 8.81 6.61
C THR A 597 32.47 9.38 6.36
N GLU A 598 33.32 9.38 7.38
CA GLU A 598 34.76 9.46 7.16
C GLU A 598 35.24 8.23 6.38
N ALA A 599 36.25 8.40 5.53
CA ALA A 599 36.75 7.34 4.66
C ALA A 599 37.59 6.35 5.48
N ALA A 600 36.91 5.34 6.05
CA ALA A 600 37.54 4.23 6.77
C ALA A 600 38.64 3.54 5.92
N GLU A 601 39.69 3.06 6.59
CA GLU A 601 40.75 2.34 5.89
C GLU A 601 40.24 1.01 5.33
N LEU A 602 40.45 0.80 4.02
CA LEU A 602 39.97 -0.38 3.29
C LEU A 602 40.89 -1.59 3.53
N VAL A 603 40.83 -2.12 4.76
CA VAL A 603 41.49 -3.37 5.17
C VAL A 603 40.70 -4.56 4.65
N CYS A 604 41.39 -5.52 4.01
CA CYS A 604 40.78 -6.76 3.52
C CYS A 604 40.43 -7.69 4.69
N ASP A 605 39.22 -8.26 4.68
CA ASP A 605 38.91 -9.45 5.50
C ASP A 605 39.72 -10.65 4.99
N PRO A 606 40.60 -11.27 5.80
CA PRO A 606 41.40 -12.41 5.37
C PRO A 606 40.55 -13.64 5.04
N GLU A 607 39.34 -13.77 5.63
CA GLU A 607 38.42 -14.86 5.27
C GLU A 607 37.82 -14.69 3.88
N LEU A 608 37.90 -13.51 3.25
CA LEU A 608 37.49 -13.29 1.86
C LEU A 608 38.62 -13.45 0.85
N VAL A 609 39.87 -13.65 1.31
CA VAL A 609 41.04 -13.87 0.45
C VAL A 609 41.36 -15.37 0.39
N LEU A 610 41.21 -15.96 -0.80
CA LEU A 610 41.46 -17.39 -1.07
C LEU A 610 42.91 -17.69 -1.49
N ARG A 611 43.79 -16.68 -1.49
CA ARG A 611 45.20 -16.81 -1.94
C ARG A 611 46.02 -17.84 -1.15
N SER A 612 45.59 -18.22 0.06
CA SER A 612 46.18 -19.29 0.87
C SER A 612 45.75 -20.71 0.47
N ASP A 613 44.65 -20.82 -0.30
CA ASP A 613 43.91 -22.05 -0.55
C ASP A 613 44.06 -22.52 -2.02
N THR A 614 44.94 -21.88 -2.79
CA THR A 614 45.00 -21.98 -4.25
C THR A 614 46.43 -21.71 -4.75
N SER A 615 46.83 -22.24 -5.90
CA SER A 615 48.17 -21.99 -6.46
C SER A 615 48.33 -20.55 -6.98
N VAL A 616 49.58 -20.11 -7.16
CA VAL A 616 49.89 -18.80 -7.75
C VAL A 616 49.40 -18.74 -9.20
N ASP A 617 49.59 -19.83 -9.96
CA ASP A 617 49.22 -19.93 -11.37
C ASP A 617 47.69 -19.83 -11.60
N GLU A 618 46.89 -20.22 -10.62
CA GLU A 618 45.43 -20.07 -10.63
C GLU A 618 44.97 -18.70 -10.11
N TRP A 619 45.65 -18.11 -9.12
CA TRP A 619 45.26 -16.85 -8.48
C TRP A 619 45.65 -15.61 -9.30
N ASP A 620 46.90 -15.53 -9.77
CA ASP A 620 47.43 -14.32 -10.40
C ASP A 620 46.73 -13.92 -11.71
N PRO A 621 46.21 -14.84 -12.58
CA PRO A 621 45.41 -14.45 -13.75
C PRO A 621 44.17 -13.61 -13.40
N HIS A 622 43.49 -13.92 -12.28
CA HIS A 622 42.31 -13.16 -11.83
C HIS A 622 42.68 -11.80 -11.23
N VAL A 623 43.87 -11.66 -10.63
CA VAL A 623 44.41 -10.36 -10.21
C VAL A 623 44.71 -9.47 -11.41
N HIS A 624 45.34 -10.02 -12.46
CA HIS A 624 45.61 -9.28 -13.70
C HIS A 624 44.31 -8.91 -14.45
N GLU A 625 43.30 -9.79 -14.48
CA GLU A 625 41.96 -9.47 -15.00
C GLU A 625 41.36 -8.28 -14.24
N ALA A 626 41.44 -8.30 -12.89
CA ALA A 626 40.93 -7.24 -12.03
C ALA A 626 41.62 -5.90 -12.27
N GLU A 627 42.96 -5.85 -12.28
CA GLU A 627 43.71 -4.59 -12.45
C GLU A 627 43.49 -3.92 -13.82
N LYS A 628 43.25 -4.73 -14.86
CA LYS A 628 42.87 -4.25 -16.20
C LYS A 628 41.46 -3.69 -16.20
N LEU A 629 40.48 -4.46 -15.75
CA LEU A 629 39.05 -4.12 -15.82
C LEU A 629 38.63 -2.99 -14.88
N MET A 630 39.24 -2.91 -13.69
CA MET A 630 38.93 -1.91 -12.68
C MET A 630 39.07 -0.48 -13.20
N ARG A 631 40.01 -0.20 -14.12
CA ARG A 631 40.18 1.15 -14.71
C ARG A 631 38.96 1.53 -15.56
N THR A 632 38.56 0.65 -16.47
CA THR A 632 37.38 0.83 -17.33
C THR A 632 36.09 0.93 -16.51
N TYR A 633 35.88 0.01 -15.56
CA TYR A 633 34.71 0.01 -14.69
C TYR A 633 34.54 1.33 -13.93
N ASN A 634 35.60 1.83 -13.27
CA ASN A 634 35.52 3.07 -12.51
C ASN A 634 35.27 4.30 -13.40
N MET A 635 35.75 4.30 -14.65
CA MET A 635 35.46 5.38 -15.61
C MET A 635 34.00 5.34 -16.05
N SER A 636 33.50 4.18 -16.48
CA SER A 636 32.09 4.01 -16.88
C SER A 636 31.11 4.29 -15.74
N LEU A 637 31.41 3.83 -14.53
CA LEU A 637 30.60 4.10 -13.33
C LEU A 637 30.56 5.60 -13.02
N ARG A 638 31.69 6.32 -13.13
CA ARG A 638 31.74 7.77 -12.94
C ARG A 638 30.86 8.50 -13.95
N LEU A 639 31.01 8.20 -15.24
CA LEU A 639 30.20 8.82 -16.30
C LEU A 639 28.70 8.53 -16.13
N ALA A 640 28.34 7.33 -15.66
CA ALA A 640 26.95 6.97 -15.37
C ALA A 640 26.38 7.76 -14.18
N ILE A 641 27.17 7.98 -13.11
CA ILE A 641 26.77 8.82 -11.97
C ILE A 641 26.61 10.29 -12.39
N GLU A 642 27.57 10.84 -13.13
CA GLU A 642 27.50 12.22 -13.65
C GLU A 642 26.28 12.43 -14.58
N ALA A 643 25.87 11.39 -15.32
CA ALA A 643 24.65 11.40 -16.13
C ALA A 643 23.36 11.28 -15.29
N ASP A 644 23.33 10.43 -14.27
CA ASP A 644 22.21 10.30 -13.33
C ASP A 644 21.97 11.63 -12.57
N GLU A 645 23.04 12.32 -12.18
CA GLU A 645 22.97 13.64 -11.54
C GLU A 645 22.41 14.71 -12.48
N GLN A 646 22.91 14.79 -13.72
CA GLN A 646 22.37 15.71 -14.73
C GLN A 646 20.91 15.43 -15.08
N ALA A 647 20.47 14.17 -15.13
CA ALA A 647 19.07 13.81 -15.36
C ALA A 647 18.19 14.30 -14.20
N LYS A 648 18.64 14.10 -12.96
CA LYS A 648 17.98 14.54 -11.72
C LYS A 648 17.87 16.07 -11.64
N GLU A 649 18.91 16.81 -12.01
CA GLU A 649 18.89 18.28 -12.09
C GLU A 649 17.88 18.79 -13.14
N ARG A 650 17.83 18.14 -14.30
CA ARG A 650 16.84 18.42 -15.36
C ARG A 650 15.41 18.00 -15.00
N GLY A 651 15.20 17.41 -13.82
CA GLY A 651 13.89 16.97 -13.34
C GLY A 651 13.35 15.72 -14.04
N LEU A 652 14.20 14.99 -14.76
CA LEU A 652 13.86 13.72 -15.39
C LEU A 652 13.90 12.62 -14.32
N MET A 653 12.73 12.02 -14.07
CA MET A 653 12.59 10.89 -13.15
C MET A 653 12.72 9.58 -13.95
N GLU A 654 13.95 9.10 -14.15
CA GLU A 654 14.20 7.76 -14.69
C GLU A 654 13.83 6.71 -13.61
N GLU A 655 13.14 5.62 -13.99
CA GLU A 655 12.64 4.61 -13.02
C GLU A 655 13.76 3.68 -12.52
N GLU A 656 14.89 3.59 -13.25
CA GLU A 656 16.15 2.97 -12.83
C GLU A 656 17.31 3.94 -13.09
N LYS A 657 18.42 3.77 -12.36
CA LYS A 657 19.64 4.57 -12.49
C LYS A 657 20.62 3.95 -13.48
N ARG A 658 21.26 4.80 -14.29
CA ARG A 658 22.31 4.41 -15.25
C ARG A 658 23.50 3.80 -14.54
N ALA A 659 23.87 4.31 -13.37
CA ALA A 659 24.95 3.76 -12.54
C ALA A 659 24.64 2.36 -11.99
N ASP A 660 23.37 1.98 -11.87
CA ASP A 660 22.98 0.66 -11.37
C ASP A 660 22.75 -0.33 -12.53
N ILE A 661 22.22 0.14 -13.68
CA ILE A 661 22.19 -0.62 -14.94
C ILE A 661 23.62 -1.01 -15.37
N MET A 662 24.56 -0.06 -15.37
CA MET A 662 25.95 -0.29 -15.77
C MET A 662 26.66 -1.33 -14.88
N LYS A 663 26.36 -1.36 -13.57
CA LYS A 663 26.83 -2.43 -12.68
C LYS A 663 26.21 -3.78 -13.04
N ALA A 664 24.89 -3.82 -13.28
CA ALA A 664 24.19 -5.06 -13.60
C ALA A 664 24.69 -5.68 -14.91
N GLU A 665 24.93 -4.89 -15.95
CA GLU A 665 25.56 -5.33 -17.21
C GLU A 665 26.98 -5.86 -16.98
N PHE A 666 27.78 -5.15 -16.18
CA PHE A 666 29.16 -5.55 -15.87
C PHE A 666 29.21 -6.86 -15.05
N MET A 667 28.30 -7.01 -14.08
CA MET A 667 28.10 -8.24 -13.31
C MET A 667 27.67 -9.38 -14.23
N ALA A 668 26.66 -9.19 -15.08
CA ALA A 668 26.18 -10.22 -16.01
C ALA A 668 27.27 -10.69 -16.98
N LYS A 669 28.16 -9.78 -17.42
CA LYS A 669 29.29 -10.09 -18.30
C LYS A 669 30.43 -10.84 -17.60
N HIS A 670 30.78 -10.48 -16.36
CA HIS A 670 31.98 -11.01 -15.69
C HIS A 670 31.70 -12.09 -14.63
N PHE A 671 30.45 -12.20 -14.17
CA PHE A 671 29.89 -13.22 -13.28
C PHE A 671 28.51 -13.72 -13.81
N PRO A 672 28.47 -14.37 -14.99
CA PRO A 672 27.23 -14.90 -15.58
C PRO A 672 26.57 -15.99 -14.69
N PRO A 673 25.33 -16.42 -15.03
CA PRO A 673 24.72 -17.60 -14.41
C PRO A 673 25.62 -18.84 -14.52
N VAL A 674 25.63 -19.66 -13.46
CA VAL A 674 26.36 -20.93 -13.43
C VAL A 674 25.71 -21.94 -14.38
N GLU A 675 26.49 -22.48 -15.31
CA GLU A 675 26.07 -23.56 -16.22
C GLU A 675 26.58 -24.91 -15.72
N ASN A 676 27.82 -24.96 -15.24
CA ASN A 676 28.44 -26.16 -14.66
C ASN A 676 28.89 -25.92 -13.21
N MET A 677 28.07 -26.37 -12.26
CA MET A 677 28.31 -26.28 -10.81
C MET A 677 29.70 -26.76 -10.35
N LEU A 678 30.33 -27.72 -11.03
CA LEU A 678 31.62 -28.28 -10.62
C LEU A 678 32.83 -27.45 -11.09
N VAL A 679 32.68 -26.69 -12.19
CA VAL A 679 33.77 -25.95 -12.84
C VAL A 679 33.64 -24.44 -12.60
N ASP A 680 32.42 -23.91 -12.71
CA ASP A 680 32.16 -22.48 -12.58
C ASP A 680 32.25 -22.00 -11.13
N VAL A 681 31.77 -22.79 -10.17
CA VAL A 681 31.69 -22.34 -8.77
C VAL A 681 33.08 -22.07 -8.17
N PRO A 682 34.07 -22.98 -8.25
CA PRO A 682 35.42 -22.68 -7.76
C PRO A 682 36.05 -21.47 -8.46
N LYS A 683 35.93 -21.40 -9.79
CA LYS A 683 36.43 -20.32 -10.65
C LYS A 683 35.87 -18.95 -10.28
N TYR A 684 34.56 -18.82 -10.08
CA TYR A 684 33.95 -17.54 -9.75
C TYR A 684 34.12 -17.15 -8.28
N LEU A 685 34.26 -18.10 -7.35
CA LEU A 685 34.70 -17.83 -5.97
C LEU A 685 36.12 -17.24 -5.96
N LEU A 686 37.06 -17.89 -6.65
CA LEU A 686 38.44 -17.43 -6.79
C LEU A 686 38.53 -16.05 -7.43
N LYS A 687 37.81 -15.84 -8.53
CA LYS A 687 37.71 -14.55 -9.22
C LYS A 687 37.18 -13.45 -8.32
N ALA A 688 36.07 -13.67 -7.62
CA ALA A 688 35.49 -12.68 -6.71
C ALA A 688 36.46 -12.32 -5.56
N SER A 689 37.16 -13.32 -5.02
CA SER A 689 38.18 -13.12 -3.99
C SER A 689 39.37 -12.27 -4.48
N ALA A 690 39.89 -12.55 -5.67
CA ALA A 690 40.95 -11.76 -6.30
C ALA A 690 40.50 -10.32 -6.63
N TRP A 691 39.26 -10.15 -7.09
CA TRP A 691 38.67 -8.83 -7.36
C TRP A 691 38.47 -8.00 -6.08
N TYR A 692 38.03 -8.62 -4.98
CA TYR A 692 37.94 -7.99 -3.66
C TYR A 692 39.32 -7.48 -3.19
N PHE A 693 40.32 -8.38 -3.20
CA PHE A 693 41.70 -8.05 -2.83
C PHE A 693 42.28 -6.89 -3.66
N THR A 694 42.19 -6.97 -4.99
CA THR A 694 42.67 -5.91 -5.90
C THR A 694 41.91 -4.60 -5.71
N GLY A 695 40.59 -4.67 -5.52
CA GLY A 695 39.77 -3.49 -5.27
C GLY A 695 40.17 -2.77 -3.98
N TYR A 696 40.43 -3.49 -2.89
CA TYR A 696 40.84 -2.89 -1.61
C TYR A 696 42.28 -2.35 -1.67
N LYS A 697 43.21 -3.12 -2.24
CA LYS A 697 44.60 -2.69 -2.58
C LYS A 697 44.66 -1.33 -3.28
N HIS A 698 43.73 -1.07 -4.21
CA HIS A 698 43.67 0.18 -4.98
C HIS A 698 42.60 1.18 -4.50
N LYS A 699 42.00 0.96 -3.33
CA LYS A 699 40.96 1.80 -2.72
C LYS A 699 39.72 2.02 -3.62
N LYS A 700 39.27 0.96 -4.30
CA LYS A 700 38.10 0.89 -5.21
C LYS A 700 37.05 -0.10 -4.68
N GLN A 701 36.43 0.26 -3.56
CA GLN A 701 35.41 -0.52 -2.88
C GLN A 701 34.22 -0.93 -3.79
N SER A 702 33.75 -0.04 -4.67
CA SER A 702 32.68 -0.32 -5.63
C SER A 702 33.03 -1.35 -6.71
N PHE A 703 34.33 -1.60 -6.96
CA PHE A 703 34.80 -2.67 -7.84
C PHE A 703 34.96 -3.99 -7.06
N ALA A 704 35.53 -3.90 -5.85
CA ALA A 704 35.75 -5.04 -4.96
C ALA A 704 34.49 -5.88 -4.72
N TRP A 705 33.34 -5.22 -4.56
CA TRP A 705 32.05 -5.85 -4.25
C TRP A 705 31.20 -6.24 -5.48
N LEU A 706 31.71 -6.12 -6.71
CA LEU A 706 31.02 -6.67 -7.90
C LEU A 706 30.77 -8.19 -7.79
N GLY A 707 31.59 -8.90 -7.01
CA GLY A 707 31.43 -10.31 -6.69
C GLY A 707 30.59 -10.59 -5.43
N ALA A 708 29.80 -9.64 -4.91
CA ALA A 708 29.18 -9.71 -3.57
C ALA A 708 28.55 -11.07 -3.19
N ARG A 709 27.78 -11.72 -4.07
CA ARG A 709 27.18 -13.04 -3.78
C ARG A 709 28.19 -14.17 -3.64
N TRP A 710 29.28 -14.12 -4.39
CA TRP A 710 30.40 -15.06 -4.27
C TRP A 710 31.16 -14.81 -2.95
N LEU A 711 31.41 -13.54 -2.60
CA LEU A 711 32.02 -13.17 -1.30
C LEU A 711 31.14 -13.59 -0.11
N ASN A 712 29.82 -13.41 -0.21
CA ASN A 712 28.84 -13.88 0.76
C ASN A 712 28.87 -15.41 0.94
N TYR A 713 29.02 -16.16 -0.16
CA TYR A 713 29.18 -17.62 -0.08
C TYR A 713 30.50 -18.04 0.58
N ILE A 714 31.62 -17.37 0.26
CA ILE A 714 32.93 -17.60 0.92
C ILE A 714 32.79 -17.39 2.44
N LYS A 715 32.26 -16.23 2.86
CA LYS A 715 32.11 -15.90 4.29
C LYS A 715 31.20 -16.88 5.00
N ALA A 716 30.02 -17.18 4.45
CA ALA A 716 29.08 -18.11 5.06
C ALA A 716 29.66 -19.53 5.21
N SER A 717 30.40 -19.99 4.20
CA SER A 717 31.06 -21.31 4.20
C SER A 717 32.19 -21.42 5.22
N ARG A 718 32.98 -20.36 5.40
CA ARG A 718 34.09 -20.30 6.38
C ARG A 718 33.60 -20.08 7.82
N THR A 719 32.53 -19.30 8.02
CA THR A 719 32.00 -18.94 9.35
C THR A 719 30.88 -19.84 9.88
N GLY A 720 30.32 -20.74 9.06
CA GLY A 720 29.21 -21.62 9.45
C GLY A 720 27.83 -20.92 9.50
N TYR A 721 27.71 -19.73 8.91
CA TYR A 721 26.44 -19.04 8.67
C TYR A 721 25.62 -19.71 7.55
N VAL A 722 24.42 -19.21 7.26
CA VAL A 722 23.55 -19.79 6.23
C VAL A 722 24.16 -19.56 4.83
N PRO A 723 24.51 -20.60 4.06
CA PRO A 723 25.06 -20.43 2.72
C PRO A 723 24.05 -19.74 1.80
N ILE A 724 24.46 -18.61 1.21
CA ILE A 724 23.62 -17.86 0.28
C ILE A 724 23.74 -18.50 -1.11
N ALA A 725 22.59 -18.80 -1.72
CA ALA A 725 22.55 -19.42 -3.04
C ALA A 725 23.19 -18.51 -4.10
N VAL A 726 24.06 -19.07 -4.93
CA VAL A 726 24.80 -18.33 -5.96
C VAL A 726 24.21 -18.65 -7.35
N GLY A 727 24.27 -17.67 -8.26
CA GLY A 727 23.64 -17.73 -9.58
C GLY A 727 22.19 -17.24 -9.59
N ALA A 728 21.41 -17.68 -10.59
CA ALA A 728 20.09 -17.12 -10.90
C ALA A 728 18.93 -17.60 -9.98
N GLN A 729 19.19 -18.45 -8.98
CA GLN A 729 18.13 -18.95 -8.09
C GLN A 729 17.78 -17.93 -7.00
N SER A 730 16.87 -17.01 -7.33
CA SER A 730 16.33 -15.96 -6.43
C SER A 730 15.37 -16.48 -5.34
N ARG A 731 15.66 -17.64 -4.76
CA ARG A 731 14.96 -18.21 -3.59
C ARG A 731 15.94 -18.98 -2.69
N PRO A 732 15.92 -18.77 -1.36
CA PRO A 732 16.48 -19.74 -0.43
C PRO A 732 15.79 -21.10 -0.61
N LEU A 733 16.56 -22.18 -0.70
CA LEU A 733 15.99 -23.52 -0.62
C LEU A 733 15.32 -23.72 0.74
N VAL A 734 14.09 -24.25 0.74
CA VAL A 734 13.38 -24.57 1.98
C VAL A 734 14.17 -25.63 2.73
N GLY A 735 14.55 -25.33 3.97
CA GLY A 735 15.57 -26.08 4.71
C GLY A 735 15.17 -27.54 4.99
N ALA A 736 15.67 -28.46 4.18
CA ALA A 736 15.85 -29.85 4.58
C ALA A 736 17.01 -29.90 5.59
N ALA A 737 16.70 -30.09 6.86
CA ALA A 737 17.71 -30.18 7.91
C ALA A 737 18.50 -31.49 7.77
N MET A 738 19.74 -31.40 7.30
CA MET A 738 20.69 -32.52 7.38
C MET A 738 20.94 -32.86 8.86
N PRO A 739 20.81 -34.15 9.27
CA PRO A 739 21.02 -34.53 10.66
C PRO A 739 22.49 -34.39 11.05
N ARG A 740 22.78 -33.49 11.99
CA ARG A 740 24.13 -33.34 12.57
C ARG A 740 24.48 -34.58 13.40
N SER A 741 25.38 -35.41 12.90
CA SER A 741 26.05 -36.44 13.69
C SER A 741 27.00 -35.79 14.70
N PRO A 742 26.91 -36.09 16.01
CA PRO A 742 27.83 -35.55 17.00
C PRO A 742 29.17 -36.31 16.95
N SER A 743 30.22 -35.64 16.48
CA SER A 743 31.60 -36.11 16.65
C SER A 743 32.14 -35.67 18.02
N THR A 744 32.74 -36.60 18.77
CA THR A 744 33.43 -36.31 20.03
C THR A 744 34.66 -37.23 20.10
N PRO A 745 35.87 -36.69 20.31
CA PRO A 745 37.11 -37.44 20.08
C PRO A 745 37.34 -38.51 21.15
N SER A 746 37.31 -39.78 20.76
CA SER A 746 37.59 -40.91 21.64
C SER A 746 39.00 -41.44 21.43
N ARG A 747 39.87 -41.23 22.43
CA ARG A 747 41.25 -41.74 22.45
C ARG A 747 41.26 -43.18 22.95
N VAL A 748 41.79 -44.11 22.15
CA VAL A 748 41.71 -45.57 22.43
C VAL A 748 42.42 -45.97 23.72
N ARG A 749 41.73 -46.74 24.57
CA ARG A 749 42.32 -47.79 25.43
C ARG A 749 41.41 -49.01 25.45
N VAL A 750 42.01 -50.19 25.61
CA VAL A 750 41.38 -51.50 25.45
C VAL A 750 40.94 -52.07 26.80
N ALA A 751 39.73 -52.62 26.86
CA ALA A 751 39.32 -53.61 27.86
C ALA A 751 38.22 -54.53 27.29
N THR A 752 38.35 -55.82 27.54
CA THR A 752 37.50 -56.92 27.05
C THR A 752 36.19 -57.09 27.84
N GLN A 753 35.09 -57.47 27.19
CA GLN A 753 34.38 -58.76 27.44
C GLN A 753 33.14 -58.96 26.53
N GLU A 754 32.57 -60.17 26.56
CA GLU A 754 31.59 -60.72 25.61
C GLU A 754 30.10 -60.51 26.00
N PRO A 755 29.13 -60.71 25.08
CA PRO A 755 27.72 -60.34 25.28
C PRO A 755 26.78 -61.51 25.65
N THR A 756 25.57 -61.20 26.12
CA THR A 756 24.38 -62.07 26.02
C THR A 756 23.06 -61.26 26.14
N PRO A 757 21.90 -61.74 25.64
CA PRO A 757 20.75 -60.88 25.31
C PRO A 757 19.47 -61.09 26.15
N VAL A 758 18.49 -60.20 25.98
CA VAL A 758 17.07 -60.45 26.35
C VAL A 758 16.15 -60.05 25.18
N SER A 759 15.09 -60.83 24.95
CA SER A 759 14.16 -60.71 23.81
C SER A 759 12.71 -60.88 24.25
N LEU A 760 11.84 -59.91 23.91
CA LEU A 760 10.37 -59.96 23.96
C LEU A 760 9.82 -58.91 22.97
N SER A 761 8.65 -59.04 22.32
CA SER A 761 7.90 -60.18 21.78
C SER A 761 6.71 -59.59 20.96
N ARG A 762 6.31 -60.21 19.83
CA ARG A 762 5.24 -59.70 18.94
C ARG A 762 3.82 -59.88 19.52
N PRO A 763 2.80 -59.17 18.98
CA PRO A 763 1.90 -59.85 18.02
C PRO A 763 1.88 -59.24 16.59
N ARG A 764 1.06 -59.82 15.69
CA ARG A 764 0.97 -59.53 14.24
C ARG A 764 -0.48 -59.63 13.74
N ARG A 765 -0.72 -59.06 12.53
CA ARG A 765 -1.77 -59.35 11.49
C ARG A 765 -2.78 -58.20 11.29
N ARG A 766 -3.31 -57.92 10.08
CA ARG A 766 -3.10 -58.52 8.73
C ARG A 766 -3.50 -57.53 7.62
N ILE A 767 -2.79 -57.53 6.48
CA ILE A 767 -3.22 -57.01 5.15
C ILE A 767 -2.65 -57.98 4.08
N PRO A 768 -3.37 -58.31 2.98
CA PRO A 768 -2.90 -59.22 1.92
C PRO A 768 -2.00 -58.55 0.86
N ALA A 769 -1.39 -59.36 -0.02
CA ALA A 769 -0.47 -58.95 -1.10
C ALA A 769 -1.22 -58.85 -2.48
N LEU A 770 -0.60 -58.68 -3.67
CA LEU A 770 0.44 -59.51 -4.32
C LEU A 770 1.24 -58.73 -5.43
N HIS A 771 2.54 -59.07 -5.58
CA HIS A 771 3.29 -59.25 -6.87
C HIS A 771 3.58 -58.02 -7.80
N THR A 772 4.64 -57.95 -8.63
CA THR A 772 5.80 -58.86 -8.90
C THR A 772 7.12 -58.11 -9.25
N VAL A 773 8.18 -58.87 -9.60
CA VAL A 773 9.61 -58.52 -9.69
C VAL A 773 10.07 -58.02 -11.09
N LEU A 774 11.26 -57.39 -11.13
CA LEU A 774 12.17 -56.99 -12.25
C LEU A 774 12.68 -58.20 -13.12
N PRO A 775 13.58 -58.11 -14.17
CA PRO A 775 14.54 -57.06 -14.57
C PRO A 775 14.58 -56.68 -16.10
N PRO A 776 15.70 -56.68 -16.91
CA PRO A 776 16.27 -55.40 -17.41
C PRO A 776 16.61 -55.27 -18.94
N ILE A 777 17.05 -54.04 -19.27
CA ILE A 777 17.77 -53.48 -20.46
C ILE A 777 18.60 -54.45 -21.35
N VAL A 778 18.47 -54.37 -22.71
CA VAL A 778 19.50 -53.92 -23.73
C VAL A 778 18.79 -53.52 -25.09
N PRO A 779 19.39 -53.25 -26.29
CA PRO A 779 18.85 -52.29 -27.28
C PRO A 779 18.45 -52.92 -28.66
N PRO A 780 18.23 -52.09 -29.69
CA PRO A 780 18.81 -52.38 -31.02
C PRO A 780 19.45 -51.15 -31.72
N ALA A 781 20.04 -51.36 -32.91
CA ALA A 781 20.69 -50.35 -33.75
C ALA A 781 20.40 -50.58 -35.26
N GLY A 782 20.74 -49.61 -36.12
CA GLY A 782 20.58 -49.65 -37.58
C GLY A 782 19.78 -48.44 -38.13
N PHE A 783 19.98 -47.97 -39.37
CA PHE A 783 20.88 -48.43 -40.44
C PHE A 783 21.05 -47.29 -41.49
N ASP A 784 22.26 -47.13 -42.06
CA ASP A 784 22.66 -46.49 -43.35
C ASP A 784 22.13 -45.07 -43.77
N SER A 785 22.63 -44.42 -44.84
CA SER A 785 24.02 -44.14 -45.33
C SER A 785 23.93 -43.10 -46.49
N GLU A 786 25.07 -42.67 -47.06
CA GLU A 786 25.20 -41.72 -48.21
C GLU A 786 24.84 -40.22 -47.91
N LYS A 787 25.49 -39.18 -48.48
CA LYS A 787 26.69 -39.09 -49.35
C LYS A 787 27.36 -37.69 -49.29
N GLU A 788 28.33 -37.46 -50.20
CA GLU A 788 29.07 -36.22 -50.54
C GLU A 788 28.21 -34.91 -50.55
N GLU A 789 28.75 -33.69 -50.43
CA GLU A 789 29.92 -33.12 -51.14
C GLU A 789 30.69 -32.02 -50.35
N GLU A 790 31.61 -31.31 -51.01
CA GLU A 790 32.80 -30.61 -50.47
C GLU A 790 32.77 -29.08 -50.71
N ALA A 791 33.79 -28.35 -50.20
CA ALA A 791 34.27 -27.03 -50.63
C ALA A 791 33.45 -25.74 -50.28
N ASP A 792 34.05 -24.56 -50.07
CA ASP A 792 35.39 -24.22 -49.52
C ASP A 792 35.47 -22.70 -49.14
N SER A 793 36.66 -22.23 -48.74
CA SER A 793 37.20 -20.85 -48.72
C SER A 793 36.91 -19.90 -47.53
N ASP A 794 37.92 -19.69 -46.67
CA ASP A 794 39.03 -18.70 -46.81
C ASP A 794 38.69 -17.23 -47.19
N ILE A 795 39.41 -16.18 -46.73
CA ILE A 795 40.57 -16.09 -45.81
C ILE A 795 40.65 -14.68 -45.13
N GLU A 796 41.52 -14.58 -44.13
CA GLU A 796 42.14 -13.42 -43.42
C GLU A 796 41.95 -11.97 -43.93
N THR A 797 42.00 -11.00 -43.00
CA THR A 797 43.03 -9.93 -43.03
C THR A 797 43.26 -9.29 -41.66
N GLU A 798 44.47 -8.78 -41.42
CA GLU A 798 44.93 -8.22 -40.12
C GLU A 798 44.94 -6.68 -40.05
N PHE A 799 45.24 -6.20 -38.83
CA PHE A 799 45.65 -4.86 -38.40
C PHE A 799 46.31 -3.91 -39.43
N GLU A 800 46.03 -2.61 -39.31
CA GLU A 800 47.05 -1.68 -38.78
C GLU A 800 46.44 -0.40 -38.13
N VAL A 801 47.30 0.52 -37.67
CA VAL A 801 46.99 1.64 -36.75
C VAL A 801 47.60 2.95 -37.25
N ILE A 802 46.94 4.10 -37.07
CA ILE A 802 47.55 5.41 -36.67
C ILE A 802 46.49 6.51 -36.44
N GLU A 803 46.89 7.54 -35.70
CA GLU A 803 46.06 8.57 -35.05
C GLU A 803 45.62 9.73 -35.96
N ARG A 804 44.53 10.44 -35.56
CA ARG A 804 44.48 11.92 -35.47
C ARG A 804 43.26 12.44 -34.70
N GLU A 805 43.38 13.65 -34.17
CA GLU A 805 42.47 14.26 -33.19
C GLU A 805 41.41 15.20 -33.80
N SER A 806 40.53 15.71 -32.90
CA SER A 806 39.66 16.89 -33.00
C SER A 806 38.24 16.72 -33.57
N ALA A 807 37.40 17.75 -33.32
CA ALA A 807 35.98 17.86 -33.70
C ALA A 807 34.96 16.96 -32.95
N TYR A 808 35.12 16.79 -31.63
CA TYR A 808 34.02 16.37 -30.74
C TYR A 808 33.18 17.59 -30.29
N ASP A 809 32.30 18.07 -31.15
CA ASP A 809 31.09 18.82 -30.75
C ASP A 809 30.08 18.90 -31.91
N THR A 810 28.78 19.03 -31.62
CA THR A 810 27.67 19.13 -32.61
C THR A 810 27.25 17.84 -33.34
N ALA A 811 26.98 16.74 -32.61
CA ALA A 811 26.33 15.54 -33.18
C ALA A 811 25.51 14.72 -32.15
N MET A 812 24.50 15.31 -31.49
CA MET A 812 23.76 14.64 -30.40
C MET A 812 22.26 15.03 -30.27
N GLU A 813 21.54 15.23 -31.39
CA GLU A 813 20.06 15.39 -31.38
C GLU A 813 19.27 14.27 -32.10
N ASP A 814 19.86 13.55 -33.07
CA ASP A 814 19.13 12.59 -33.94
C ASP A 814 19.36 11.09 -33.59
N LEU A 815 19.20 10.73 -32.31
CA LEU A 815 19.13 9.33 -31.87
C LEU A 815 17.84 9.00 -31.09
N VAL A 816 16.69 9.36 -31.69
CA VAL A 816 15.39 8.73 -31.40
C VAL A 816 14.99 7.89 -32.62
N PRO A 817 14.75 6.58 -32.49
CA PRO A 817 14.37 5.74 -33.63
C PRO A 817 13.12 6.26 -34.35
N ALA A 818 13.21 6.41 -35.68
CA ALA A 818 12.14 6.98 -36.50
C ALA A 818 10.80 6.23 -36.44
N ALA A 819 10.80 4.98 -35.95
CA ALA A 819 9.65 4.11 -35.79
C ALA A 819 8.60 4.56 -34.74
N ALA A 820 8.91 5.53 -33.88
CA ALA A 820 8.07 5.91 -32.73
C ALA A 820 7.45 7.33 -32.80
N ARG A 821 7.16 7.85 -34.01
CA ARG A 821 6.43 9.13 -34.15
C ARG A 821 4.93 8.95 -33.86
N LEU A 822 4.49 9.40 -32.68
CA LEU A 822 3.07 9.42 -32.29
C LEU A 822 2.25 10.30 -33.25
N ARG A 823 1.42 9.68 -34.09
CA ARG A 823 0.53 10.38 -35.04
C ARG A 823 -0.89 10.45 -34.47
N ILE A 824 -1.48 11.64 -34.55
CA ILE A 824 -2.88 11.92 -34.24
C ILE A 824 -3.62 12.04 -35.56
N ASN A 825 -4.20 10.94 -36.04
CA ASN A 825 -4.92 10.92 -37.32
C ASN A 825 -6.35 11.45 -37.16
N THR A 826 -6.52 12.77 -37.25
CA THR A 826 -7.84 13.41 -37.28
C THR A 826 -8.53 13.21 -38.62
N THR A 827 -9.21 12.07 -38.81
CA THR A 827 -10.07 11.83 -39.99
C THR A 827 -11.17 12.89 -40.07
N PRO A 828 -11.28 13.67 -41.17
CA PRO A 828 -12.35 14.67 -41.32
C PRO A 828 -13.72 14.01 -41.42
N VAL A 829 -14.73 14.62 -40.79
CA VAL A 829 -16.14 14.27 -41.03
C VAL A 829 -16.53 14.78 -42.43
N PRO A 830 -17.19 13.96 -43.28
CA PRO A 830 -17.69 14.43 -44.58
C PRO A 830 -18.65 15.61 -44.39
N ARG A 831 -18.43 16.71 -45.12
CA ARG A 831 -19.39 17.81 -45.16
C ARG A 831 -20.65 17.34 -45.91
N PRO A 832 -21.87 17.74 -45.49
CA PRO A 832 -23.04 17.55 -46.32
C PRO A 832 -22.87 18.31 -47.63
N ILE A 833 -23.26 17.68 -48.74
CA ILE A 833 -23.21 18.30 -50.07
C ILE A 833 -24.24 19.43 -50.11
N GLN A 834 -23.78 20.66 -50.28
CA GLN A 834 -24.65 21.76 -50.70
C GLN A 834 -25.05 21.52 -52.16
N ARG A 835 -26.36 21.59 -52.43
CA ARG A 835 -26.87 21.85 -53.79
C ARG A 835 -27.26 23.31 -53.86
N GLU A 836 -27.03 23.90 -55.02
CA GLU A 836 -27.36 25.30 -55.31
C GLU A 836 -28.85 25.43 -55.66
N ASP A 837 -29.40 26.63 -55.48
CA ASP A 837 -30.81 26.95 -55.68
C ASP A 837 -31.15 27.22 -57.16
N SER A 838 -32.38 26.90 -57.59
CA SER A 838 -33.00 27.50 -58.78
C SER A 838 -34.53 27.42 -58.77
N ASP A 839 -35.15 28.59 -58.62
CA ASP A 839 -36.41 29.12 -59.15
C ASP A 839 -37.76 28.37 -59.12
N ASP A 840 -38.78 29.22 -58.87
CA ASP A 840 -40.23 29.07 -58.96
C ASP A 840 -40.80 28.21 -60.11
N THR A 841 -41.92 27.49 -59.86
CA THR A 841 -43.26 27.95 -60.31
C THR A 841 -44.47 27.08 -59.89
N LEU A 842 -45.62 27.74 -59.90
CA LEU A 842 -47.04 27.42 -59.64
C LEU A 842 -47.70 26.15 -60.26
N VAL A 843 -48.96 25.96 -59.81
CA VAL A 843 -50.14 25.27 -60.44
C VAL A 843 -50.45 23.81 -60.02
N ASP A 844 -51.77 23.59 -59.88
CA ASP A 844 -52.53 22.45 -59.33
C ASP A 844 -52.36 21.06 -59.98
N ALA A 845 -52.63 20.00 -59.20
CA ALA A 845 -53.68 19.01 -59.52
C ALA A 845 -53.99 18.02 -58.36
N VAL A 846 -55.24 17.58 -58.26
CA VAL A 846 -55.79 16.57 -57.32
C VAL A 846 -56.66 15.61 -58.14
N PRO A 847 -56.51 14.27 -58.07
CA PRO A 847 -57.30 13.49 -57.10
C PRO A 847 -56.71 12.17 -56.55
N ALA A 848 -57.37 11.68 -55.49
CA ALA A 848 -57.24 10.33 -54.89
C ALA A 848 -58.21 9.32 -55.61
N PRO A 849 -58.78 8.23 -55.02
CA PRO A 849 -58.73 7.59 -53.68
C PRO A 849 -58.20 6.11 -53.79
N ARG A 850 -58.45 5.05 -52.98
CA ARG A 850 -59.50 4.66 -52.00
C ARG A 850 -59.01 3.61 -50.96
N MET A 851 -59.43 3.79 -49.70
CA MET A 851 -60.01 2.76 -48.77
C MET A 851 -59.12 1.58 -48.27
N SER A 852 -59.36 0.93 -47.12
CA SER A 852 -60.44 1.07 -46.12
C SER A 852 -60.00 0.62 -44.70
N ILE A 853 -60.69 1.15 -43.67
CA ILE A 853 -60.64 0.70 -42.26
C ILE A 853 -61.70 -0.42 -42.04
N PRO A 854 -61.55 -1.32 -41.05
CA PRO A 854 -62.16 -1.08 -39.72
C PRO A 854 -61.35 -1.69 -38.54
N ARG A 855 -61.74 -1.62 -37.26
CA ARG A 855 -62.37 -0.60 -36.38
C ARG A 855 -62.52 -1.27 -34.99
N ALA A 856 -62.26 -0.58 -33.88
CA ALA A 856 -62.49 -1.15 -32.53
C ALA A 856 -63.97 -1.06 -32.09
N PRO A 857 -64.34 -1.76 -31.00
CA PRO A 857 -65.16 -1.13 -29.96
C PRO A 857 -64.59 -1.31 -28.53
N SER A 858 -65.29 -0.77 -27.54
CA SER A 858 -64.74 -0.28 -26.26
C SER A 858 -65.51 -0.73 -25.00
N SER A 859 -64.79 -0.96 -23.89
CA SER A 859 -65.12 -0.51 -22.51
C SER A 859 -66.46 -0.94 -21.85
N PRO A 860 -66.75 -0.57 -20.57
CA PRO A 860 -65.94 -0.70 -19.34
C PRO A 860 -66.70 -1.36 -18.15
N VAL A 861 -66.00 -1.91 -17.15
CA VAL A 861 -66.57 -2.20 -15.80
C VAL A 861 -65.54 -1.98 -14.68
N SER A 862 -66.01 -1.56 -13.50
CA SER A 862 -65.33 -1.54 -12.19
C SER A 862 -66.42 -1.78 -11.11
N PRO A 863 -66.16 -2.40 -9.94
CA PRO A 863 -65.27 -1.85 -8.90
C PRO A 863 -64.44 -2.88 -8.08
N SER A 864 -63.77 -2.37 -7.04
CA SER A 864 -62.92 -3.04 -6.02
C SER A 864 -63.70 -4.02 -5.09
N PRO A 865 -63.06 -4.87 -4.25
CA PRO A 865 -62.28 -4.39 -3.07
C PRO A 865 -61.01 -5.19 -2.68
N ASP A 866 -60.42 -4.77 -1.56
CA ASP A 866 -59.25 -5.26 -0.81
C ASP A 866 -58.78 -6.73 -0.92
N VAL A 867 -57.45 -6.89 -1.09
CA VAL A 867 -56.64 -7.74 -0.19
C VAL A 867 -55.32 -7.03 0.15
N THR A 868 -55.08 -6.74 1.44
CA THR A 868 -53.78 -6.25 1.94
C THR A 868 -52.91 -7.38 2.49
N PRO A 869 -51.69 -7.63 1.94
CA PRO A 869 -50.70 -8.45 2.62
C PRO A 869 -50.12 -7.65 3.80
N ARG A 870 -50.61 -7.89 5.01
CA ARG A 870 -50.21 -7.15 6.21
C ARG A 870 -48.71 -7.21 6.44
N LEU A 871 -48.10 -6.03 6.68
CA LEU A 871 -46.81 -5.89 7.33
C LEU A 871 -46.79 -6.69 8.65
N ARG A 872 -46.07 -7.81 8.68
CA ARG A 872 -45.65 -8.45 9.94
C ARG A 872 -44.25 -7.95 10.27
N THR A 873 -44.14 -7.25 11.39
CA THR A 873 -42.89 -6.68 11.91
C THR A 873 -41.82 -7.75 12.11
N CYS A 874 -40.62 -7.56 11.57
CA CYS A 874 -39.49 -8.49 11.69
C CYS A 874 -38.80 -8.42 13.08
N ALA A 875 -39.59 -8.50 14.15
CA ALA A 875 -39.16 -8.39 15.54
C ALA A 875 -38.94 -9.76 16.22
N GLN A 876 -39.33 -10.86 15.59
CA GLN A 876 -39.37 -12.20 16.20
C GLN A 876 -38.22 -13.14 15.77
N ALA A 877 -37.31 -12.70 14.90
CA ALA A 877 -36.13 -13.48 14.49
C ALA A 877 -35.02 -13.51 15.57
N ARG A 878 -35.01 -12.57 16.53
CA ARG A 878 -33.97 -12.44 17.56
C ARG A 878 -34.12 -13.39 18.78
N ALA A 879 -35.07 -14.33 18.75
CA ALA A 879 -35.45 -15.15 19.91
C ALA A 879 -35.17 -16.67 19.77
N ARG A 880 -34.24 -17.08 18.89
CA ARG A 880 -33.96 -18.51 18.61
C ARG A 880 -32.50 -18.97 18.77
N ILE A 881 -31.61 -18.17 19.36
CA ILE A 881 -30.21 -18.53 19.66
C ILE A 881 -29.97 -18.59 21.18
N ALA A 882 -30.99 -18.95 21.97
CA ALA A 882 -30.95 -18.92 23.44
C ALA A 882 -31.82 -20.01 24.10
N ALA A 883 -31.94 -21.20 23.48
CA ALA A 883 -32.82 -22.28 23.94
C ALA A 883 -32.18 -23.67 23.77
N ALA A 884 -31.21 -24.00 24.62
CA ALA A 884 -30.55 -25.31 24.64
C ALA A 884 -30.06 -25.72 26.06
N LEU A 885 -30.91 -25.52 27.08
CA LEU A 885 -30.72 -26.06 28.43
C LEU A 885 -32.06 -26.60 28.99
N PRO A 886 -32.06 -27.69 29.77
CA PRO A 886 -33.29 -28.26 30.35
C PRO A 886 -33.84 -27.43 31.52
N ALA A 887 -35.13 -27.64 31.81
CA ALA A 887 -35.95 -26.79 32.68
C ALA A 887 -35.85 -27.13 34.20
N PRO A 888 -36.27 -26.20 35.10
CA PRO A 888 -35.97 -26.26 36.54
C PRO A 888 -37.15 -26.78 37.40
N ASN A 889 -37.02 -26.72 38.73
CA ASN A 889 -38.15 -26.89 39.64
C ASN A 889 -37.99 -26.07 40.95
N ARG A 890 -38.90 -25.09 41.18
CA ARG A 890 -39.32 -24.50 42.48
C ARG A 890 -38.28 -23.68 43.30
N SER A 891 -38.67 -22.68 44.10
CA SER A 891 -40.01 -22.08 44.36
C SER A 891 -39.95 -20.66 44.97
N ASP A 892 -40.87 -19.80 44.52
CA ASP A 892 -41.64 -18.79 45.27
C ASP A 892 -41.02 -17.56 45.97
N ALA A 893 -41.95 -16.64 46.28
CA ALA A 893 -41.90 -15.43 47.13
C ALA A 893 -41.49 -14.07 46.50
N ASN A 894 -42.49 -13.18 46.41
CA ASN A 894 -42.34 -11.74 46.17
C ASN A 894 -41.82 -10.99 47.41
N VAL A 895 -41.27 -9.77 47.26
CA VAL A 895 -41.87 -8.50 47.75
C VAL A 895 -40.98 -7.27 47.48
N THR A 896 -41.65 -6.12 47.38
CA THR A 896 -41.20 -4.76 46.99
C THR A 896 -40.28 -4.03 47.99
N VAL A 897 -39.26 -3.30 47.47
CA VAL A 897 -38.94 -1.83 47.64
C VAL A 897 -39.36 -1.11 48.96
N PRO A 898 -38.56 -0.22 49.64
CA PRO A 898 -37.45 0.65 49.15
C PRO A 898 -36.18 0.80 50.06
N ARG A 899 -35.28 1.75 49.69
CA ARG A 899 -34.18 2.42 50.45
C ARG A 899 -34.69 3.21 51.70
N PRO A 900 -33.89 3.82 52.64
CA PRO A 900 -32.47 4.29 52.53
C PRO A 900 -31.58 4.36 53.84
N ARG A 901 -30.44 5.10 53.76
CA ARG A 901 -29.73 5.90 54.83
C ARG A 901 -28.68 5.31 55.82
N THR A 902 -27.40 5.55 55.50
CA THR A 902 -26.35 6.32 56.25
C THR A 902 -25.99 6.12 57.76
N ARG A 903 -24.67 5.93 57.99
CA ARG A 903 -23.76 6.46 59.07
C ARG A 903 -23.79 5.91 60.52
N GLY A 904 -22.57 5.84 61.12
CA GLY A 904 -22.26 5.50 62.54
C GLY A 904 -21.81 4.03 62.70
N GLN A 905 -20.59 3.61 63.12
CA GLN A 905 -19.47 4.13 63.96
C GLN A 905 -19.61 3.85 65.47
N VAL A 906 -18.47 3.64 66.18
CA VAL A 906 -18.27 3.22 67.60
C VAL A 906 -18.21 1.68 67.75
N ARG A 907 -17.01 1.06 67.84
CA ARG A 907 -16.13 0.72 69.02
C ARG A 907 -16.65 -0.45 69.88
N ALA A 908 -15.83 -1.26 70.57
CA ALA A 908 -14.40 -1.60 70.45
C ALA A 908 -14.02 -2.65 71.53
N GLU A 909 -12.98 -3.46 71.30
CA GLU A 909 -12.03 -4.06 72.26
C GLU A 909 -10.95 -4.80 71.39
N ALA A 910 -9.64 -4.91 71.62
CA ALA A 910 -8.72 -4.93 72.77
C ALA A 910 -7.97 -6.29 72.75
N ALA A 911 -6.64 -6.41 72.96
CA ALA A 911 -5.60 -5.39 73.11
C ALA A 911 -4.18 -6.00 72.94
N ARG A 912 -3.15 -5.12 73.03
CA ARG A 912 -1.69 -5.40 73.13
C ARG A 912 -1.03 -5.82 71.80
N THR A 913 0.25 -5.58 71.47
CA THR A 913 1.33 -4.62 71.86
C THR A 913 2.48 -4.79 70.82
N ARG A 914 3.39 -3.84 70.51
CA ARG A 914 3.64 -2.44 70.90
C ARG A 914 4.44 -1.73 69.77
N SER A 915 4.65 -0.42 69.88
CA SER A 915 5.66 0.37 69.14
C SER A 915 6.62 1.07 70.13
N PRO A 916 7.62 1.85 69.69
CA PRO A 916 7.41 3.28 69.32
C PRO A 916 8.08 3.68 67.98
N GLU A 917 7.63 4.63 67.15
CA GLU A 917 6.97 5.96 67.26
C GLU A 917 7.91 7.20 67.22
N PRO A 918 7.48 8.37 66.66
CA PRO A 918 8.41 9.38 66.09
C PRO A 918 8.44 10.81 66.75
N PRO A 919 7.96 11.94 66.18
CA PRO A 919 8.81 13.14 65.96
C PRO A 919 8.33 14.46 66.61
N ARG A 920 9.03 15.61 66.40
CA ARG A 920 8.48 16.99 66.08
C ARG A 920 9.42 18.21 66.38
N THR A 921 9.05 19.39 65.80
CA THR A 921 9.38 20.81 66.17
C THR A 921 10.77 21.38 65.77
N ARG A 922 11.04 22.70 65.59
CA ARG A 922 10.22 23.95 65.54
C ARG A 922 10.91 25.16 64.82
N THR A 923 10.14 25.98 64.10
CA THR A 923 10.21 27.47 63.85
C THR A 923 11.52 28.28 63.56
N ARG A 924 11.47 29.06 62.44
CA ARG A 924 11.91 30.48 62.19
C ARG A 924 13.29 31.01 62.67
N THR A 925 14.09 31.63 61.78
CA THR A 925 14.18 33.13 61.61
C THR A 925 15.19 33.64 60.55
N ARG A 926 14.86 34.82 59.98
CA ARG A 926 15.72 35.89 59.37
C ARG A 926 16.65 35.58 58.17
N ALA A 927 17.18 36.66 57.59
CA ALA A 927 17.94 36.76 56.34
C ALA A 927 18.99 37.89 56.43
N VAL A 928 19.95 37.94 55.49
CA VAL A 928 20.73 39.13 55.06
C VAL A 928 21.44 38.81 53.72
N SER A 929 21.83 39.83 52.95
CA SER A 929 22.39 39.70 51.58
C SER A 929 23.91 40.01 51.51
N PRO A 930 24.51 40.48 50.38
CA PRO A 930 25.72 39.88 49.78
C PRO A 930 27.03 40.62 50.13
N PRO A 931 28.15 40.29 49.46
CA PRO A 931 28.69 41.30 48.51
C PRO A 931 29.31 40.75 47.21
N THR A 932 29.60 41.67 46.28
CA THR A 932 30.50 41.49 45.11
C THR A 932 31.77 42.33 45.27
N PRO A 933 32.87 41.97 44.60
CA PRO A 933 33.42 42.89 43.58
C PRO A 933 33.99 42.15 42.34
N ARG A 934 34.61 42.75 41.31
CA ARG A 934 34.51 44.01 40.50
C ARG A 934 35.88 44.20 39.79
N SER A 935 35.95 44.93 38.66
CA SER A 935 37.13 45.12 37.76
C SER A 935 37.60 43.84 37.04
N GLY A 936 38.23 43.84 35.85
CA GLY A 936 38.76 44.89 34.95
C GLY A 936 40.11 44.39 34.38
N HIS A 937 40.48 44.50 33.10
CA HIS A 937 40.17 45.53 32.11
C HIS A 937 40.18 45.06 30.63
N THR A 938 39.66 45.97 29.80
CA THR A 938 39.72 46.26 28.35
C THR A 938 41.02 45.88 27.60
N HIS A 939 41.12 45.80 26.25
CA HIS A 939 40.48 46.53 25.10
C HIS A 939 40.16 45.55 23.91
N THR A 940 39.78 45.85 22.65
CA THR A 940 39.53 47.02 21.74
C THR A 940 38.55 46.50 20.63
N PHE A 941 37.55 47.20 20.05
CA PHE A 941 37.53 48.33 19.08
C PHE A 941 38.26 48.04 17.73
N LEU A 942 37.75 48.28 16.50
CA LEU A 942 36.44 48.71 15.92
C LEU A 942 36.24 47.90 14.59
N ILE A 943 35.34 48.08 13.59
CA ILE A 943 34.14 48.90 13.21
C ILE A 943 33.39 48.09 12.09
N GLN A 944 32.16 48.28 11.55
CA GLN A 944 31.05 49.26 11.61
C GLN A 944 29.69 48.52 11.35
N GLY A 945 28.80 49.06 10.50
CA GLY A 945 27.62 48.43 9.89
C GLY A 945 27.30 49.09 8.53
N PRO A 946 26.30 48.63 7.75
CA PRO A 946 25.04 49.38 7.73
C PRO A 946 23.76 48.52 7.63
N ARG A 947 22.59 49.17 7.51
CA ARG A 947 21.23 48.58 7.59
C ARG A 947 20.55 48.33 6.23
N ALA A 948 19.53 47.45 6.29
CA ALA A 948 18.40 47.30 5.35
C ALA A 948 18.72 46.61 3.98
N LYS A 949 17.81 45.84 3.37
CA LYS A 949 16.32 45.88 3.39
C LYS A 949 15.67 44.49 3.50
N ARG A 950 14.37 44.46 3.83
CA ARG A 950 13.51 43.27 3.65
C ARG A 950 13.25 43.02 2.16
N VAL A 951 13.39 41.78 1.70
CA VAL A 951 12.74 41.25 0.49
C VAL A 951 12.24 39.84 0.79
N CYS A 952 10.95 39.58 0.60
CA CYS A 952 10.44 38.22 0.65
C CYS A 952 10.72 37.52 -0.69
N LYS A 953 11.33 36.34 -0.68
CA LYS A 953 11.29 35.39 -1.80
C LYS A 953 10.82 34.04 -1.30
N CYS A 954 9.83 33.48 -2.00
CA CYS A 954 9.33 32.14 -1.73
C CYS A 954 10.16 31.11 -2.50
N GLY A 955 10.50 30.01 -1.83
CA GLY A 955 10.81 28.72 -2.46
C GLY A 955 12.20 28.55 -3.08
N MET A 956 12.95 27.59 -2.56
CA MET A 956 13.64 26.55 -3.34
C MET A 956 13.98 25.36 -2.42
N TYR A 957 14.02 24.15 -2.96
CA TYR A 957 14.18 22.88 -2.21
C TYR A 957 15.25 22.04 -2.90
N TRP A 958 16.50 22.20 -2.48
CA TRP A 958 17.75 21.46 -2.77
C TRP A 958 18.78 22.00 -1.75
N SER A 959 19.85 21.32 -1.30
CA SER A 959 20.45 20.03 -1.63
C SER A 959 21.19 19.44 -0.39
N GLY A 960 21.80 18.26 -0.55
CA GLY A 960 22.73 17.59 0.38
C GLY A 960 23.05 16.22 -0.22
N ALA A 961 24.21 15.98 -0.86
CA ALA A 961 25.60 16.07 -0.39
C ALA A 961 25.95 14.84 0.47
#